data_AF-W7IGJ1-F1
#
_entry.id   AF-W7IGJ1-F1
#
_cell.length_a   1.000
_cell.length_b   1.000
_cell.length_c   1.000
_cell.angle_alpha   90.00
_cell.angle_beta   90.00
_cell.angle_gamma   90.00
#
_symmetry.space_group_name_H-M   'P 1'
#
loop_
_entity.id
_entity.type
_entity.pdbx_description
1 polymer ?
#
loop_
_entity_poly.entity_id
_entity_poly.type
_entity_poly.pdbx_seq_one_letter_code
_entity_poly.pdbx_strand_id
1 'polypeptide(L)'
;MTEHSNALLAVLRAATDVSAGSSELAVGVRSWEAAEHFSPARLGVLDPLRLRAGTRALHLGCGSGAFLRALAEAGLVVTGYEPDAGMAAVARERCRDLTGVVVGGAEVLDGTWDLVLADGPDERIADLLAPGGLAVLVFGNELGLAHVLGAPARPGAWSRSAVAESLAAAGLTARRTLMAYPDEVLPRVLLDESAFDRPDAAELVDKLVRNPVQGSAAAVDPLVPARHPHRLAVANGSGAAVAPGYVVFAARDAEALARGVEAGLAWLPANPRLPLWRRSRRLDGDLTLRTVRGEGGAAGWLRQRVVAAEPLVPGRGMDALVLDALRAGDLDQARTLLVAWREHCAQGAEDLTDAHPRHPFLPGRAGVPVLPADRLDAHPGNLIVGADGVLTLVDDEWRAGAGVDAELVLLRALVEFAREIVGSAAEHPWRSARTVHEVLAGLCDLVGLTGARDRRWDELLAAEASLQEAVYGRDASGIAEELAASAHAVPPEPLWRIPGGLAELRADRERRYRADLAVAAAQGVIEDRERDLARVRAEQAELADRLALTEHALASANSALDTMDDRLALAFEEVADAVAEAGAAWESAAEAARAAERAEHTAASLSDRLTRTALRLAALENSKLVRRAHRTLWPAARVARGVRDLALGRPGEESDGVLRRVGAKSPVVSAGLATRYRRAAAGARESGLHFDVPVPAEPVPVGRGQVVELTGWVVHAAVGVRAVRFTADGAEVTAEYGLSRPDVSAALHAAGVRAPEGSGVHARLAVRTAAAREVPLSMAVELTDGTVLHRDLPPLPVRPGSSRERLVGHWTGTGPKVAVCLALYEPDIKFLAAQLDSIRAQQHTNWFCVLCDDGSTEDTLAEVRALVQGDPRFALVANEDNVGFYANFGRAAELAPADADAIAPCDQDDVWHEDKLSSLLAPMTDPEVQLVYADMRLIDEHDNHLADSFWLNRVNHQDDLESLLLLNTVTGASALIRADLVFNRALPMPPGTPSAFHDHWFAATALVNGRIEFIDRPLHSYRQHSTNVTGRQDERLDKDLPSGLALVKLANGADIDPALAAELEVVAEFELRRVAQYARVLLLRNEDTADEATKAVLRRLSAADQSVRALLPTVAKASRDGGRVTAGAERRMLAAALRRRALRAARLRIPPLTPPS
;
A
#
# COMPACT_ATOMS: atom_id res chain seq x y z
N MET A 1 -29.10 1.92 5.02
CA MET A 1 -28.37 0.70 4.62
C MET A 1 -27.17 1.13 3.80
N THR A 2 -25.98 0.69 4.17
CA THR A 2 -24.72 1.01 3.49
C THR A 2 -24.53 0.09 2.27
N GLU A 3 -23.67 0.51 1.33
CA GLU A 3 -23.29 -0.30 0.16
C GLU A 3 -22.74 -1.67 0.55
N HIS A 4 -21.94 -1.73 1.63
CA HIS A 4 -21.42 -2.96 2.21
C HIS A 4 -22.52 -3.91 2.71
N SER A 5 -23.48 -3.42 3.51
CA SER A 5 -24.59 -4.25 4.01
C SER A 5 -25.47 -4.80 2.89
N ASN A 6 -25.63 -4.04 1.79
CA ASN A 6 -26.37 -4.49 0.61
C ASN A 6 -25.65 -5.63 -0.13
N ALA A 7 -24.33 -5.57 -0.25
CA ALA A 7 -23.53 -6.62 -0.88
C ALA A 7 -23.62 -7.94 -0.11
N LEU A 8 -23.48 -7.90 1.23
CA LEU A 8 -23.63 -9.09 2.08
C LEU A 8 -25.02 -9.71 1.98
N LEU A 9 -26.07 -8.87 1.97
CA LEU A 9 -27.45 -9.33 1.78
C LEU A 9 -27.66 -9.99 0.43
N ALA A 10 -27.07 -9.47 -0.64
CA ALA A 10 -27.19 -10.05 -1.97
C ALA A 10 -26.60 -11.47 -2.01
N VAL A 11 -25.42 -11.67 -1.40
CA VAL A 11 -24.79 -13.00 -1.29
C VAL A 11 -25.67 -13.95 -0.50
N LEU A 12 -26.14 -13.55 0.69
CA LEU A 12 -26.99 -14.40 1.52
C LEU A 12 -28.31 -14.79 0.83
N ARG A 13 -28.94 -13.86 0.08
CA ARG A 13 -30.19 -14.12 -0.64
C ARG A 13 -30.02 -15.01 -1.85
N ALA A 14 -28.86 -14.96 -2.48
CA ALA A 14 -28.51 -15.86 -3.58
C ALA A 14 -28.18 -17.28 -3.08
N ALA A 15 -27.63 -17.39 -1.87
CA ALA A 15 -27.20 -18.66 -1.31
C ALA A 15 -28.37 -19.56 -0.89
N THR A 16 -28.27 -20.85 -1.23
CA THR A 16 -29.22 -21.87 -0.78
C THR A 16 -28.93 -22.37 0.62
N ASP A 17 -27.65 -22.64 0.93
CA ASP A 17 -27.15 -23.02 2.23
C ASP A 17 -26.60 -21.79 2.98
N VAL A 18 -27.35 -21.35 4.00
CA VAL A 18 -26.96 -20.26 4.92
C VAL A 18 -26.56 -20.76 6.30
N SER A 19 -26.30 -22.06 6.44
CA SER A 19 -25.84 -22.67 7.69
C SER A 19 -24.52 -22.06 8.18
N ALA A 20 -24.23 -22.19 9.47
CA ALA A 20 -22.99 -21.66 10.01
C ALA A 20 -21.75 -22.28 9.34
N GLY A 21 -21.86 -23.56 8.95
CA GLY A 21 -20.84 -24.30 8.24
C GLY A 21 -20.92 -24.25 6.70
N SER A 22 -21.74 -23.37 6.10
CA SER A 22 -22.00 -23.38 4.67
C SER A 22 -20.72 -23.31 3.84
N SER A 23 -20.51 -24.34 3.01
CA SER A 23 -19.43 -24.32 2.01
C SER A 23 -19.80 -23.41 0.83
N GLU A 24 -21.08 -23.24 0.53
CA GLU A 24 -21.55 -22.33 -0.53
C GLU A 24 -21.18 -20.87 -0.22
N LEU A 25 -21.38 -20.42 1.01
CA LEU A 25 -20.99 -19.08 1.44
C LEU A 25 -19.47 -18.90 1.51
N ALA A 26 -18.73 -19.99 1.77
CA ALA A 26 -17.27 -19.97 1.82
C ALA A 26 -16.63 -19.95 0.41
N VAL A 27 -17.36 -20.37 -0.63
CA VAL A 27 -16.89 -20.35 -2.02
C VAL A 27 -16.68 -18.90 -2.46
N GLY A 28 -15.49 -18.60 -2.99
CA GLY A 28 -15.16 -17.27 -3.50
C GLY A 28 -14.80 -16.24 -2.42
N VAL A 29 -14.62 -16.64 -1.16
CA VAL A 29 -13.97 -15.80 -0.15
C VAL A 29 -12.53 -15.53 -0.59
N ARG A 30 -12.27 -14.33 -1.11
CA ARG A 30 -10.95 -13.89 -1.61
C ARG A 30 -10.27 -12.83 -0.74
N SER A 31 -11.00 -12.25 0.22
CA SER A 31 -10.49 -11.23 1.13
C SER A 31 -10.77 -11.58 2.58
N TRP A 32 -10.02 -10.98 3.50
CA TRP A 32 -10.21 -11.20 4.93
C TRP A 32 -11.55 -10.64 5.42
N GLU A 33 -12.01 -9.50 4.89
CA GLU A 33 -13.30 -8.88 5.24
C GLU A 33 -14.48 -9.79 4.84
N ALA A 34 -14.38 -10.46 3.68
CA ALA A 34 -15.36 -11.46 3.30
C ALA A 34 -15.28 -12.70 4.19
N ALA A 35 -14.07 -13.10 4.59
CA ALA A 35 -13.83 -14.26 5.45
C ALA A 35 -14.41 -14.06 6.86
N GLU A 36 -14.34 -12.85 7.41
CA GLU A 36 -14.98 -12.49 8.68
C GLU A 36 -16.48 -12.84 8.68
N HIS A 37 -17.17 -12.60 7.57
CA HIS A 37 -18.60 -12.88 7.50
C HIS A 37 -18.90 -14.31 7.10
N PHE A 38 -18.17 -14.90 6.16
CA PHE A 38 -18.61 -16.15 5.51
C PHE A 38 -17.73 -17.37 5.80
N SER A 39 -16.55 -17.20 6.39
CA SER A 39 -15.65 -18.34 6.66
C SER A 39 -16.14 -19.20 7.83
N PRO A 40 -16.29 -20.52 7.65
CA PRO A 40 -16.62 -21.44 8.75
C PRO A 40 -15.55 -21.49 9.84
N ALA A 41 -14.30 -21.11 9.51
CA ALA A 41 -13.20 -21.12 10.48
C ALA A 41 -13.43 -20.16 11.65
N ARG A 42 -14.23 -19.09 11.46
CA ARG A 42 -14.59 -18.14 12.53
C ARG A 42 -15.28 -18.82 13.71
N LEU A 43 -16.01 -19.90 13.46
CA LEU A 43 -16.76 -20.62 14.50
C LEU A 43 -15.86 -21.32 15.51
N GLY A 44 -14.56 -21.46 15.21
CA GLY A 44 -13.58 -22.08 16.12
C GLY A 44 -13.49 -21.43 17.49
N VAL A 45 -13.85 -20.15 17.60
CA VAL A 45 -13.98 -19.43 18.88
C VAL A 45 -14.96 -20.11 19.84
N LEU A 46 -15.95 -20.84 19.32
CA LEU A 46 -16.97 -21.52 20.11
C LEU A 46 -16.56 -22.94 20.55
N ASP A 47 -15.48 -23.52 20.00
CA ASP A 47 -15.07 -24.90 20.29
C ASP A 47 -14.74 -25.16 21.79
N PRO A 48 -14.19 -24.20 22.56
CA PRO A 48 -14.00 -24.38 24.00
C PRO A 48 -15.29 -24.36 24.84
N LEU A 49 -16.44 -23.96 24.26
CA LEU A 49 -17.70 -23.81 25.01
C LEU A 49 -18.46 -25.12 25.18
N ARG A 50 -18.97 -25.35 26.39
CA ARG A 50 -19.93 -26.41 26.70
C ARG A 50 -21.36 -25.93 26.42
N LEU A 51 -21.73 -25.93 25.15
CA LEU A 51 -23.06 -25.53 24.70
C LEU A 51 -24.14 -26.54 25.17
N ARG A 52 -25.26 -26.02 25.67
CA ARG A 52 -26.43 -26.81 26.11
C ARG A 52 -27.66 -26.30 25.39
N ALA A 53 -28.48 -27.22 24.88
CA ALA A 53 -29.74 -26.86 24.25
C ALA A 53 -30.65 -26.12 25.26
N GLY A 54 -31.35 -25.07 24.79
CA GLY A 54 -32.22 -24.23 25.60
C GLY A 54 -31.54 -23.12 26.39
N THR A 55 -30.20 -23.06 26.42
CA THR A 55 -29.46 -21.92 27.02
C THR A 55 -29.84 -20.62 26.30
N ARG A 56 -30.13 -19.56 27.06
CA ARG A 56 -30.42 -18.23 26.51
C ARG A 56 -29.11 -17.49 26.26
N ALA A 57 -28.82 -17.17 25.00
CA ALA A 57 -27.60 -16.48 24.61
C ALA A 57 -27.90 -15.10 24.01
N LEU A 58 -27.06 -14.11 24.34
CA LEU A 58 -27.03 -12.80 23.72
C LEU A 58 -25.72 -12.62 22.97
N HIS A 59 -25.77 -12.08 21.75
CA HIS A 59 -24.60 -11.60 21.04
C HIS A 59 -24.70 -10.08 20.87
N LEU A 60 -23.81 -9.34 21.54
CA LEU A 60 -23.69 -7.88 21.43
C LEU A 60 -22.82 -7.52 20.23
N GLY A 61 -23.34 -6.74 19.29
CA GLY A 61 -22.63 -6.38 18.05
C GLY A 61 -22.61 -7.55 17.07
N CYS A 62 -23.77 -8.17 16.81
CA CYS A 62 -23.81 -9.48 16.19
C CYS A 62 -23.41 -9.54 14.70
N GLY A 63 -23.19 -8.39 14.05
CA GLY A 63 -22.61 -8.28 12.72
C GLY A 63 -23.43 -9.03 11.66
N SER A 64 -22.79 -9.93 10.90
CA SER A 64 -23.48 -10.76 9.90
C SER A 64 -24.26 -11.95 10.46
N GLY A 65 -24.29 -12.12 11.79
CA GLY A 65 -25.02 -13.19 12.46
C GLY A 65 -24.35 -14.57 12.43
N ALA A 66 -23.04 -14.66 12.10
CA ALA A 66 -22.32 -15.95 12.05
C ALA A 66 -22.40 -16.76 13.35
N PHE A 67 -22.07 -16.13 14.49
CA PHE A 67 -22.16 -16.77 15.80
C PHE A 67 -23.60 -17.01 16.23
N LEU A 68 -24.54 -16.12 15.90
CA LEU A 68 -25.97 -16.32 16.19
C LEU A 68 -26.48 -17.60 15.54
N ARG A 69 -26.21 -17.76 14.25
CA ARG A 69 -26.56 -18.93 13.48
C ARG A 69 -25.99 -20.20 14.13
N ALA A 70 -24.69 -20.23 14.41
CA ALA A 70 -24.02 -21.39 14.98
C ALA A 70 -24.58 -21.78 16.37
N LEU A 71 -24.84 -20.79 17.23
CA LEU A 71 -25.42 -21.02 18.55
C LEU A 71 -26.86 -21.53 18.45
N ALA A 72 -27.66 -20.99 17.53
CA ALA A 72 -29.02 -21.47 17.28
C ALA A 72 -29.06 -22.90 16.71
N GLU A 73 -28.15 -23.24 15.79
CA GLU A 73 -27.98 -24.61 15.27
C GLU A 73 -27.54 -25.61 16.37
N ALA A 74 -26.79 -25.14 17.37
CA ALA A 74 -26.47 -25.91 18.57
C ALA A 74 -27.65 -26.03 19.57
N GLY A 75 -28.82 -25.48 19.24
CA GLY A 75 -30.05 -25.60 20.02
C GLY A 75 -30.24 -24.53 21.08
N LEU A 76 -29.51 -23.41 21.04
CA LEU A 76 -29.68 -22.30 21.98
C LEU A 76 -30.81 -21.36 21.52
N VAL A 77 -31.39 -20.64 22.49
CA VAL A 77 -32.32 -19.53 22.20
C VAL A 77 -31.48 -18.25 22.14
N VAL A 78 -31.36 -17.66 20.96
CA VAL A 78 -30.35 -16.62 20.70
C VAL A 78 -30.98 -15.26 20.40
N THR A 79 -30.41 -14.24 21.01
CA THR A 79 -30.75 -12.83 20.78
C THR A 79 -29.54 -12.11 20.25
N GLY A 80 -29.69 -11.34 19.18
CA GLY A 80 -28.66 -10.52 18.58
C GLY A 80 -28.97 -9.04 18.72
N TYR A 81 -28.05 -8.30 19.33
CA TYR A 81 -28.07 -6.84 19.33
C TYR A 81 -27.15 -6.33 18.21
N GLU A 82 -27.69 -5.54 17.29
CA GLU A 82 -26.91 -4.88 16.24
C GLU A 82 -27.41 -3.44 16.05
N PRO A 83 -26.59 -2.42 16.38
CA PRO A 83 -27.00 -1.02 16.26
C PRO A 83 -27.17 -0.56 14.80
N ASP A 84 -26.45 -1.15 13.84
CA ASP A 84 -26.64 -0.81 12.42
C ASP A 84 -27.84 -1.57 11.83
N ALA A 85 -28.86 -0.82 11.38
CA ALA A 85 -30.07 -1.42 10.84
C ALA A 85 -29.84 -2.28 9.58
N GLY A 86 -28.80 -1.98 8.79
CA GLY A 86 -28.42 -2.77 7.61
C GLY A 86 -27.78 -4.10 8.00
N MET A 87 -26.81 -4.08 8.92
CA MET A 87 -26.19 -5.29 9.45
C MET A 87 -27.18 -6.14 10.24
N ALA A 88 -28.10 -5.52 10.99
CA ALA A 88 -29.20 -6.25 11.63
C ALA A 88 -30.06 -6.99 10.59
N ALA A 89 -30.29 -6.40 9.41
CA ALA A 89 -30.98 -7.08 8.32
C ALA A 89 -30.15 -8.23 7.73
N VAL A 90 -28.83 -8.08 7.58
CA VAL A 90 -27.90 -9.15 7.17
C VAL A 90 -27.99 -10.34 8.14
N ALA A 91 -27.88 -10.09 9.46
CA ALA A 91 -27.96 -11.14 10.48
C ALA A 91 -29.32 -11.88 10.47
N ARG A 92 -30.43 -11.15 10.28
CA ARG A 92 -31.76 -11.77 10.11
C ARG A 92 -31.84 -12.62 8.86
N GLU A 93 -31.34 -12.13 7.73
CA GLU A 93 -31.33 -12.88 6.47
C GLU A 93 -30.53 -14.17 6.60
N ARG A 94 -29.37 -14.14 7.29
CA ARG A 94 -28.59 -15.36 7.56
C ARG A 94 -29.32 -16.37 8.43
N CYS A 95 -30.21 -15.93 9.32
CA CYS A 95 -30.96 -16.78 10.22
C CYS A 95 -32.42 -17.02 9.78
N ARG A 96 -32.76 -16.74 8.52
CA ARG A 96 -34.14 -16.72 7.99
C ARG A 96 -34.93 -18.02 8.17
N ASP A 97 -34.24 -19.14 8.22
CA ASP A 97 -34.76 -20.51 8.30
C ASP A 97 -34.72 -21.10 9.72
N LEU A 98 -34.24 -20.33 10.71
CA LEU A 98 -34.20 -20.77 12.11
C LEU A 98 -35.30 -20.14 12.95
N THR A 99 -35.95 -20.97 13.79
CA THR A 99 -36.91 -20.52 14.80
C THR A 99 -36.18 -20.24 16.12
N GLY A 100 -36.54 -19.15 16.81
CA GLY A 100 -35.94 -18.81 18.12
C GLY A 100 -34.70 -17.90 18.06
N VAL A 101 -34.46 -17.27 16.90
CA VAL A 101 -33.49 -16.19 16.72
C VAL A 101 -34.23 -14.85 16.73
N VAL A 102 -33.81 -13.92 17.58
CA VAL A 102 -34.32 -12.55 17.59
C VAL A 102 -33.16 -11.59 17.34
N VAL A 103 -33.27 -10.71 16.34
CA VAL A 103 -32.25 -9.67 16.07
C VAL A 103 -32.91 -8.30 16.08
N GLY A 104 -32.37 -7.38 16.87
CA GLY A 104 -32.90 -6.02 17.01
C GLY A 104 -31.90 -5.01 17.55
N GLY A 105 -32.39 -3.79 17.75
CA GLY A 105 -31.66 -2.69 18.38
C GLY A 105 -31.74 -2.75 19.90
N ALA A 106 -31.71 -1.59 20.57
CA ALA A 106 -31.66 -1.54 22.03
C ALA A 106 -32.85 -2.22 22.73
N GLU A 107 -33.98 -2.38 22.05
CA GLU A 107 -35.19 -3.05 22.56
C GLU A 107 -35.00 -4.53 22.89
N VAL A 108 -33.96 -5.19 22.35
CA VAL A 108 -33.71 -6.61 22.64
C VAL A 108 -32.81 -6.81 23.86
N LEU A 109 -32.37 -5.73 24.51
CA LEU A 109 -31.50 -5.77 25.69
C LEU A 109 -32.27 -5.85 27.02
N ASP A 110 -33.59 -6.01 26.97
CA ASP A 110 -34.43 -6.20 28.16
C ASP A 110 -34.39 -7.66 28.64
N GLY A 111 -33.51 -7.96 29.60
CA GLY A 111 -33.47 -9.26 30.26
C GLY A 111 -32.12 -9.65 30.86
N THR A 112 -31.98 -10.95 31.17
CA THR A 112 -30.71 -11.58 31.55
C THR A 112 -30.49 -12.85 30.72
N TRP A 113 -29.22 -13.19 30.46
CA TRP A 113 -28.82 -14.32 29.61
C TRP A 113 -27.80 -15.21 30.32
N ASP A 114 -27.84 -16.50 29.97
CA ASP A 114 -26.92 -17.52 30.49
C ASP A 114 -25.55 -17.46 29.78
N LEU A 115 -25.54 -16.94 28.55
CA LEU A 115 -24.34 -16.71 27.74
C LEU A 115 -24.40 -15.32 27.10
N VAL A 116 -23.37 -14.51 27.27
CA VAL A 116 -23.24 -13.22 26.57
C VAL A 116 -21.94 -13.22 25.78
N LEU A 117 -22.03 -13.09 24.46
CA LEU A 117 -20.88 -12.99 23.56
C LEU A 117 -20.77 -11.55 23.04
N ALA A 118 -19.54 -11.02 22.99
CA ALA A 118 -19.27 -9.68 22.50
C ALA A 118 -17.90 -9.61 21.80
N ASP A 119 -17.83 -8.82 20.73
CA ASP A 119 -16.59 -8.49 20.04
C ASP A 119 -15.86 -7.34 20.79
N GLY A 120 -15.49 -7.60 22.05
CA GLY A 120 -14.79 -6.66 22.93
C GLY A 120 -15.45 -6.40 24.29
N PRO A 121 -14.78 -5.65 25.19
CA PRO A 121 -15.34 -5.26 26.47
C PRO A 121 -16.54 -4.31 26.29
N ASP A 122 -17.63 -4.62 26.98
CA ASP A 122 -18.84 -3.79 27.03
C ASP A 122 -19.34 -3.72 28.48
N GLU A 123 -19.57 -2.50 28.96
CA GLU A 123 -19.95 -2.23 30.35
C GLU A 123 -21.27 -2.90 30.75
N ARG A 124 -22.15 -3.17 29.78
CA ARG A 124 -23.47 -3.76 30.01
C ARG A 124 -23.39 -5.25 30.30
N ILE A 125 -22.29 -5.92 29.96
CA ILE A 125 -22.21 -7.39 30.02
C ILE A 125 -22.53 -7.93 31.41
N ALA A 126 -22.02 -7.30 32.47
CA ALA A 126 -22.27 -7.78 33.83
C ALA A 126 -23.74 -7.66 34.28
N ASP A 127 -24.45 -6.66 33.78
CA ASP A 127 -25.87 -6.43 34.09
C ASP A 127 -26.78 -7.36 33.28
N LEU A 128 -26.37 -7.69 32.06
CA LEU A 128 -27.08 -8.62 31.17
C LEU A 128 -26.82 -10.09 31.58
N LEU A 129 -25.78 -10.38 32.35
CA LEU A 129 -25.42 -11.76 32.71
C LEU A 129 -26.26 -12.31 33.87
N ALA A 130 -26.86 -13.48 33.69
CA ALA A 130 -27.48 -14.23 34.77
C ALA A 130 -26.43 -14.59 35.86
N PRO A 131 -26.83 -14.81 37.14
CA PRO A 131 -25.88 -15.05 38.23
C PRO A 131 -24.88 -16.19 38.00
N GLY A 132 -25.28 -17.25 37.28
CA GLY A 132 -24.42 -18.37 36.90
C GLY A 132 -23.99 -18.37 35.43
N GLY A 133 -24.19 -17.25 34.72
CA GLY A 133 -23.92 -17.11 33.30
C GLY A 133 -22.44 -16.94 32.96
N LEU A 134 -22.14 -17.08 31.67
CA LEU A 134 -20.80 -16.98 31.10
C LEU A 134 -20.72 -15.82 30.11
N ALA A 135 -19.70 -14.97 30.23
CA ALA A 135 -19.35 -13.98 29.23
C ALA A 135 -18.21 -14.49 28.34
N VAL A 136 -18.28 -14.22 27.04
CA VAL A 136 -17.26 -14.53 26.04
C VAL A 136 -16.89 -13.25 25.31
N LEU A 137 -15.64 -12.83 25.46
CA LEU A 137 -15.10 -11.66 24.76
C LEU A 137 -14.11 -12.11 23.70
N VAL A 138 -14.28 -11.62 22.48
CA VAL A 138 -13.40 -11.90 21.35
C VAL A 138 -12.77 -10.60 20.90
N PHE A 139 -11.44 -10.51 20.89
CA PHE A 139 -10.79 -9.27 20.50
C PHE A 139 -9.32 -9.38 20.11
N GLY A 140 -8.88 -8.46 19.26
CA GLY A 140 -7.48 -8.31 18.87
C GLY A 140 -6.61 -7.72 20.00
N ASN A 141 -5.34 -8.12 20.04
CA ASN A 141 -4.38 -7.64 21.04
C ASN A 141 -3.68 -6.37 20.55
N GLU A 142 -3.66 -5.31 21.36
CA GLU A 142 -2.92 -4.07 21.06
C GLU A 142 -1.38 -4.29 21.02
N LEU A 143 -0.90 -5.33 21.73
CA LEU A 143 0.50 -5.76 21.76
C LEU A 143 0.73 -7.02 20.91
N GLY A 144 -0.15 -7.29 19.95
CA GLY A 144 -0.05 -8.47 19.09
C GLY A 144 1.30 -8.55 18.40
N LEU A 145 1.81 -9.76 18.17
CA LEU A 145 3.13 -9.98 17.57
C LEU A 145 3.29 -9.22 16.24
N ALA A 146 2.24 -9.20 15.41
CA ALA A 146 2.19 -8.42 14.18
C ALA A 146 2.51 -6.93 14.45
N HIS A 147 1.93 -6.33 15.48
CA HIS A 147 2.15 -4.94 15.91
C HIS A 147 3.55 -4.71 16.47
N VAL A 148 4.06 -5.64 17.28
CA VAL A 148 5.44 -5.61 17.81
C VAL A 148 6.48 -5.68 16.69
N LEU A 149 6.13 -6.37 15.61
CA LEU A 149 6.86 -6.49 14.35
C LEU A 149 6.54 -5.34 13.36
N GLY A 150 5.74 -4.36 13.79
CA GLY A 150 5.51 -3.09 13.13
C GLY A 150 4.23 -2.98 12.30
N ALA A 151 3.39 -4.01 12.23
CA ALA A 151 2.08 -3.88 11.56
C ALA A 151 1.22 -2.81 12.27
N PRO A 152 0.38 -2.06 11.56
CA PRO A 152 -0.47 -1.04 12.18
C PRO A 152 -1.43 -1.68 13.20
N ALA A 153 -1.63 -1.03 14.35
CA ALA A 153 -2.62 -1.50 15.31
C ALA A 153 -4.03 -1.41 14.73
N ARG A 154 -4.81 -2.47 14.92
CA ARG A 154 -6.19 -2.48 14.44
C ARG A 154 -7.06 -1.60 15.35
N PRO A 155 -7.98 -0.80 14.79
CA PRO A 155 -9.04 -0.17 15.57
C PRO A 155 -9.81 -1.24 16.36
N GLY A 156 -10.09 -0.99 17.63
CA GLY A 156 -10.80 -1.96 18.48
C GLY A 156 -9.92 -3.06 19.09
N ALA A 157 -8.59 -2.95 19.05
CA ALA A 157 -7.72 -3.83 19.84
C ALA A 157 -7.67 -3.37 21.31
N TRP A 158 -7.57 -4.32 22.25
CA TRP A 158 -7.49 -4.01 23.69
C TRP A 158 -6.33 -4.73 24.37
N SER A 159 -5.82 -4.10 25.44
CA SER A 159 -4.88 -4.74 26.36
C SER A 159 -5.57 -5.80 27.21
N ARG A 160 -4.91 -6.94 27.34
CA ARG A 160 -5.37 -8.05 28.20
C ARG A 160 -5.57 -7.61 29.65
N SER A 161 -4.70 -6.74 30.16
CA SER A 161 -4.78 -6.24 31.54
C SER A 161 -5.97 -5.30 31.72
N ALA A 162 -6.24 -4.40 30.77
CA ALA A 162 -7.37 -3.47 30.85
C ALA A 162 -8.71 -4.21 30.81
N VAL A 163 -8.84 -5.22 29.94
CA VAL A 163 -10.05 -6.06 29.90
C VAL A 163 -10.20 -6.85 31.19
N ALA A 164 -9.12 -7.39 31.76
CA ALA A 164 -9.16 -8.10 33.03
C ALA A 164 -9.60 -7.20 34.19
N GLU A 165 -9.10 -5.97 34.26
CA GLU A 165 -9.49 -4.98 35.27
C GLU A 165 -10.96 -4.58 35.12
N SER A 166 -11.41 -4.35 33.89
CA SER A 166 -12.81 -4.01 33.60
C SER A 166 -13.77 -5.14 34.01
N LEU A 167 -13.46 -6.38 33.64
CA LEU A 167 -14.24 -7.56 34.06
C LEU A 167 -14.26 -7.73 35.57
N ALA A 168 -13.11 -7.55 36.24
CA ALA A 168 -13.02 -7.64 37.69
C ALA A 168 -13.85 -6.55 38.38
N ALA A 169 -13.81 -5.30 37.87
CA ALA A 169 -14.62 -4.20 38.36
C ALA A 169 -16.13 -4.46 38.20
N ALA A 170 -16.50 -5.20 37.16
CA ALA A 170 -17.87 -5.64 36.90
C ALA A 170 -18.29 -6.89 37.70
N GLY A 171 -17.42 -7.40 38.59
CA GLY A 171 -17.67 -8.56 39.44
C GLY A 171 -17.48 -9.92 38.76
N LEU A 172 -16.88 -9.95 37.56
CA LEU A 172 -16.54 -11.16 36.82
C LEU A 172 -15.08 -11.57 37.14
N THR A 173 -14.88 -12.09 38.34
CA THR A 173 -13.54 -12.35 38.90
C THR A 173 -12.91 -13.67 38.45
N ALA A 174 -13.72 -14.64 38.00
CA ALA A 174 -13.22 -15.90 37.45
C ALA A 174 -13.04 -15.76 35.93
N ARG A 175 -11.82 -16.02 35.45
CA ARG A 175 -11.47 -15.82 34.05
C ARG A 175 -10.58 -16.92 33.50
N ARG A 176 -10.71 -17.18 32.20
CA ARG A 176 -9.81 -18.01 31.41
C ARG A 176 -9.55 -17.31 30.08
N THR A 177 -8.29 -17.15 29.72
CA THR A 177 -7.89 -16.47 28.48
C THR A 177 -7.26 -17.48 27.54
N LEU A 178 -7.75 -17.52 26.31
CA LEU A 178 -7.11 -18.26 25.22
C LEU A 178 -6.46 -17.28 24.25
N MET A 179 -5.27 -17.62 23.78
CA MET A 179 -4.53 -16.89 22.76
C MET A 179 -4.93 -17.42 21.39
N ALA A 180 -5.43 -16.54 20.53
CA ALA A 180 -5.88 -16.87 19.19
C ALA A 180 -4.78 -16.60 18.16
N TYR A 181 -4.47 -17.61 17.34
CA TYR A 181 -3.53 -17.50 16.22
C TYR A 181 -4.19 -17.98 14.92
N PRO A 182 -3.96 -17.30 13.78
CA PRO A 182 -3.17 -16.08 13.60
C PRO A 182 -3.89 -14.78 14.04
N ASP A 183 -5.19 -14.85 14.32
CA ASP A 183 -5.99 -13.77 14.90
C ASP A 183 -7.27 -14.33 15.56
N GLU A 184 -8.03 -13.44 16.21
CA GLU A 184 -9.28 -13.69 16.91
C GLU A 184 -10.48 -13.98 15.98
N VAL A 185 -10.37 -13.63 14.69
CA VAL A 185 -11.46 -13.73 13.72
C VAL A 185 -11.45 -15.08 13.01
N LEU A 186 -10.27 -15.56 12.62
CA LEU A 186 -10.07 -16.84 11.93
C LEU A 186 -9.04 -17.70 12.65
N PRO A 187 -9.28 -18.07 13.93
CA PRO A 187 -8.31 -18.84 14.70
C PRO A 187 -8.13 -20.24 14.11
N ARG A 188 -6.87 -20.58 13.82
CA ARG A 188 -6.42 -21.94 13.49
C ARG A 188 -6.01 -22.72 14.72
N VAL A 189 -5.61 -22.01 15.78
CA VAL A 189 -5.34 -22.58 17.08
C VAL A 189 -5.71 -21.57 18.17
N LEU A 190 -6.34 -22.08 19.22
CA LEU A 190 -6.57 -21.37 20.47
C LEU A 190 -5.71 -22.03 21.55
N LEU A 191 -4.74 -21.31 22.09
CA LEU A 191 -3.87 -21.83 23.16
C LEU A 191 -4.32 -21.32 24.52
N ASP A 192 -4.36 -22.21 25.51
CA ASP A 192 -4.57 -21.82 26.89
C ASP A 192 -3.34 -21.15 27.50
N GLU A 193 -3.53 -20.27 28.47
CA GLU A 193 -2.41 -19.59 29.14
C GLU A 193 -1.47 -20.59 29.80
N SER A 194 -2.02 -21.69 30.35
CA SER A 194 -1.23 -22.77 30.94
C SER A 194 -0.33 -23.52 29.95
N ALA A 195 -0.55 -23.39 28.64
CA ALA A 195 0.38 -23.95 27.65
C ALA A 195 1.73 -23.23 27.64
N PHE A 196 1.75 -21.93 28.03
CA PHE A 196 2.95 -21.10 28.08
C PHE A 196 3.73 -21.25 29.39
N ASP A 197 3.09 -21.75 30.45
CA ASP A 197 3.72 -22.02 31.75
C ASP A 197 4.54 -23.32 31.76
N ARG A 198 4.51 -24.08 30.67
CA ARG A 198 5.19 -25.37 30.58
C ARG A 198 6.71 -25.19 30.36
N PRO A 199 7.54 -26.12 30.88
CA PRO A 199 8.98 -26.10 30.62
C PRO A 199 9.34 -26.23 29.13
N ASP A 200 8.51 -26.93 28.35
CA ASP A 200 8.65 -27.18 26.91
C ASP A 200 7.75 -26.26 26.06
N ALA A 201 7.33 -25.11 26.59
CA ALA A 201 6.39 -24.22 25.93
C ALA A 201 6.89 -23.75 24.55
N ALA A 202 8.17 -23.44 24.39
CA ALA A 202 8.72 -22.98 23.12
C ALA A 202 8.57 -24.03 22.01
N GLU A 203 8.72 -25.31 22.33
CA GLU A 203 8.53 -26.45 21.43
C GLU A 203 7.06 -26.73 21.17
N LEU A 204 6.25 -26.76 22.23
CA LEU A 204 4.82 -27.03 22.13
C LEU A 204 4.10 -25.97 21.29
N VAL A 205 4.32 -24.69 21.62
CA VAL A 205 3.68 -23.55 20.95
C VAL A 205 4.11 -23.47 19.49
N ASP A 206 5.41 -23.61 19.20
CA ASP A 206 5.93 -23.57 17.82
C ASP A 206 5.36 -24.70 16.95
N LYS A 207 5.18 -25.91 17.51
CA LYS A 207 4.54 -27.03 16.79
C LYS A 207 3.08 -26.75 16.44
N LEU A 208 2.32 -26.18 17.38
CA LEU A 208 0.88 -25.94 17.21
C LEU A 208 0.58 -24.70 16.36
N VAL A 209 1.38 -23.65 16.51
CA VAL A 209 1.17 -22.34 15.87
C VAL A 209 1.89 -22.24 14.52
N ARG A 210 3.13 -22.76 14.44
CA ARG A 210 4.04 -22.61 13.29
C ARG A 210 4.23 -21.14 12.89
N ASN A 211 3.45 -20.64 11.93
CA ASN A 211 3.48 -19.22 11.57
C ASN A 211 2.38 -18.43 12.33
N PRO A 212 2.74 -17.59 13.32
CA PRO A 212 1.80 -16.92 14.21
C PRO A 212 0.99 -15.80 13.57
N VAL A 213 1.31 -15.38 12.33
CA VAL A 213 0.62 -14.27 11.63
C VAL A 213 0.08 -14.67 10.25
N GLN A 214 0.23 -15.94 9.85
CA GLN A 214 -0.19 -16.40 8.52
C GLN A 214 -1.70 -16.32 8.34
N GLY A 215 -2.16 -15.44 7.44
CA GLY A 215 -3.59 -15.23 7.17
C GLY A 215 -4.29 -14.26 8.13
N SER A 216 -3.54 -13.52 8.95
CA SER A 216 -4.08 -12.44 9.77
C SER A 216 -4.48 -11.23 8.92
N ALA A 217 -5.57 -10.53 9.26
CA ALA A 217 -5.89 -9.20 8.68
C ALA A 217 -4.92 -8.08 9.05
N ALA A 218 -4.08 -8.29 10.07
CA ALA A 218 -3.03 -7.33 10.35
C ALA A 218 -2.05 -7.60 9.23
N ALA A 219 -2.10 -6.80 8.17
CA ALA A 219 -1.21 -6.91 7.03
C ALA A 219 0.23 -6.75 7.52
N VAL A 220 0.82 -7.86 7.98
CA VAL A 220 2.25 -7.97 8.15
C VAL A 220 2.74 -8.06 6.73
N ASP A 221 3.29 -6.94 6.27
CA ASP A 221 4.20 -6.89 5.14
C ASP A 221 5.04 -8.18 5.17
N PRO A 222 5.02 -9.04 4.14
CA PRO A 222 5.64 -10.38 4.14
C PRO A 222 7.18 -10.35 4.22
N LEU A 223 7.71 -9.27 4.80
CA LEU A 223 9.09 -8.91 4.93
C LEU A 223 9.64 -9.12 6.35
N VAL A 224 8.79 -9.39 7.35
CA VAL A 224 9.21 -9.53 8.75
C VAL A 224 9.14 -10.99 9.22
N PRO A 225 10.25 -11.62 9.65
CA PRO A 225 10.23 -12.98 10.17
C PRO A 225 9.42 -13.07 11.46
N ALA A 226 8.27 -13.75 11.45
CA ALA A 226 7.37 -13.79 12.61
C ALA A 226 7.54 -15.03 13.51
N ARG A 227 7.81 -16.20 12.91
CA ARG A 227 7.93 -17.48 13.62
C ARG A 227 9.08 -17.49 14.63
N HIS A 228 10.27 -17.00 14.25
CA HIS A 228 11.43 -17.01 15.14
C HIS A 228 11.31 -16.05 16.34
N PRO A 229 10.95 -14.75 16.16
CA PRO A 229 10.71 -13.85 17.28
C PRO A 229 9.60 -14.33 18.22
N HIS A 230 8.55 -14.96 17.69
CA HIS A 230 7.49 -15.56 18.52
C HIS A 230 8.04 -16.67 19.42
N ARG A 231 8.81 -17.60 18.84
CA ARG A 231 9.46 -18.67 19.59
C ARG A 231 10.39 -18.12 20.68
N LEU A 232 11.15 -17.07 20.40
CA LEU A 232 11.97 -16.36 21.39
C LEU A 232 11.11 -15.69 22.48
N ALA A 233 9.98 -15.09 22.12
CA ALA A 233 9.07 -14.48 23.08
C ALA A 233 8.48 -15.54 24.03
N VAL A 234 8.10 -16.71 23.51
CA VAL A 234 7.65 -17.86 24.32
C VAL A 234 8.76 -18.32 25.26
N ALA A 235 9.97 -18.55 24.74
CA ALA A 235 11.11 -18.99 25.54
C ALA A 235 11.48 -18.02 26.67
N ASN A 236 11.23 -16.72 26.47
CA ASN A 236 11.49 -15.67 27.46
C ASN A 236 10.27 -15.36 28.37
N GLY A 237 9.17 -16.11 28.28
CA GLY A 237 7.99 -15.95 29.13
C GLY A 237 7.01 -14.85 28.68
N SER A 238 7.22 -14.23 27.52
CA SER A 238 6.37 -13.17 26.97
C SER A 238 5.40 -13.66 25.87
N GLY A 239 5.41 -14.96 25.55
CA GLY A 239 4.68 -15.52 24.40
C GLY A 239 3.18 -15.25 24.41
N ALA A 240 2.53 -15.41 25.56
CA ALA A 240 1.09 -15.16 25.70
C ALA A 240 0.74 -13.67 25.54
N ALA A 241 1.61 -12.77 25.99
CA ALA A 241 1.40 -11.32 25.92
C ALA A 241 1.47 -10.76 24.50
N VAL A 242 2.19 -11.45 23.60
CA VAL A 242 2.35 -11.07 22.20
C VAL A 242 1.44 -11.86 21.26
N ALA A 243 0.47 -12.62 21.76
CA ALA A 243 -0.49 -13.31 20.90
C ALA A 243 -1.28 -12.30 20.05
N PRO A 244 -1.61 -12.59 18.78
CA PRO A 244 -2.32 -11.64 17.91
C PRO A 244 -3.71 -11.25 18.41
N GLY A 245 -4.43 -12.17 19.05
CA GLY A 245 -5.76 -11.92 19.61
C GLY A 245 -6.06 -12.81 20.80
N TYR A 246 -7.19 -12.53 21.46
CA TYR A 246 -7.64 -13.23 22.66
C TYR A 246 -9.11 -13.63 22.57
N VAL A 247 -9.41 -14.77 23.18
CA VAL A 247 -10.76 -15.17 23.56
C VAL A 247 -10.81 -15.29 25.08
N VAL A 248 -11.54 -14.39 25.73
CA VAL A 248 -11.65 -14.34 27.19
C VAL A 248 -13.01 -14.88 27.62
N PHE A 249 -12.99 -15.91 28.45
CA PHE A 249 -14.15 -16.45 29.13
C PHE A 249 -14.18 -15.90 30.56
N ALA A 250 -15.29 -15.28 30.96
CA ALA A 250 -15.42 -14.65 32.27
C ALA A 250 -16.74 -15.00 32.95
N ALA A 251 -16.69 -15.18 34.27
CA ALA A 251 -17.85 -15.49 35.10
C ALA A 251 -17.68 -14.91 36.51
N ARG A 252 -18.76 -14.89 37.30
CA ARG A 252 -18.73 -14.40 38.68
C ARG A 252 -17.89 -15.29 39.61
N ASP A 253 -17.89 -16.59 39.36
CA ASP A 253 -17.16 -17.59 40.14
C ASP A 253 -16.56 -18.70 39.24
N ALA A 254 -15.60 -19.44 39.80
CA ALA A 254 -14.87 -20.48 39.08
C ALA A 254 -15.75 -21.68 38.70
N GLU A 255 -16.86 -21.92 39.42
CA GLU A 255 -17.76 -23.03 39.14
C GLU A 255 -18.57 -22.74 37.87
N ALA A 256 -19.08 -21.52 37.72
CA ALA A 256 -19.74 -21.06 36.51
C ALA A 256 -18.82 -21.15 35.28
N LEU A 257 -17.57 -20.72 35.43
CA LEU A 257 -16.56 -20.83 34.38
C LEU A 257 -16.31 -22.30 33.97
N ALA A 258 -16.12 -23.20 34.96
CA ALA A 258 -15.87 -24.62 34.70
C ALA A 258 -17.08 -25.37 34.10
N ARG A 259 -18.32 -24.93 34.41
CA ARG A 259 -19.54 -25.48 33.80
C ARG A 259 -19.70 -25.09 32.34
N GLY A 260 -19.23 -23.89 31.97
CA GLY A 260 -19.41 -23.30 30.64
C GLY A 260 -18.26 -23.50 29.68
N VAL A 261 -17.03 -23.72 30.18
CA VAL A 261 -15.82 -23.83 29.35
C VAL A 261 -15.13 -25.16 29.60
N GLU A 262 -14.69 -25.81 28.53
CA GLU A 262 -13.97 -27.05 28.59
C GLU A 262 -12.49 -26.84 28.97
N ALA A 263 -11.85 -27.81 29.61
CA ALA A 263 -10.43 -27.74 29.97
C ALA A 263 -9.55 -28.32 28.85
N GLY A 264 -8.44 -27.65 28.56
CA GLY A 264 -7.44 -28.06 27.58
C GLY A 264 -6.25 -27.10 27.58
N LEU A 265 -5.16 -27.53 26.97
CA LEU A 265 -3.99 -26.71 26.66
C LEU A 265 -4.12 -26.00 25.30
N ALA A 266 -4.85 -26.63 24.36
CA ALA A 266 -5.08 -26.06 23.04
C ALA A 266 -6.37 -26.59 22.41
N TRP A 267 -6.95 -25.81 21.52
CA TRP A 267 -8.00 -26.21 20.58
C TRP A 267 -7.51 -25.93 19.16
N LEU A 268 -7.71 -26.89 18.27
CA LEU A 268 -7.40 -26.82 16.85
C LEU A 268 -8.74 -26.87 16.12
N PRO A 269 -9.35 -25.72 15.81
CA PRO A 269 -10.65 -25.67 15.19
C PRO A 269 -10.66 -26.23 13.77
N ALA A 270 -11.87 -26.55 13.30
CA ALA A 270 -12.06 -27.02 11.94
C ALA A 270 -11.66 -25.96 10.89
N ASN A 271 -10.78 -26.38 9.98
CA ASN A 271 -10.37 -25.59 8.81
C ASN A 271 -11.53 -25.42 7.80
N PRO A 272 -11.45 -24.46 6.86
CA PRO A 272 -12.52 -24.17 5.87
C PRO A 272 -12.68 -25.25 4.77
N ARG A 273 -12.33 -26.50 5.06
CA ARG A 273 -12.50 -27.65 4.17
C ARG A 273 -13.99 -27.96 3.96
N LEU A 274 -14.32 -28.80 2.98
CA LEU A 274 -15.68 -29.35 2.84
C LEU A 274 -16.10 -30.11 4.12
N PRO A 275 -17.41 -30.16 4.46
CA PRO A 275 -17.89 -30.75 5.71
C PRO A 275 -17.38 -32.18 5.97
N LEU A 276 -17.26 -32.98 4.91
CA LEU A 276 -16.73 -34.35 4.95
C LEU A 276 -15.31 -34.45 5.56
N TRP A 277 -14.52 -33.39 5.46
CA TRP A 277 -13.10 -33.35 5.89
C TRP A 277 -12.85 -32.53 7.16
N ARG A 278 -13.90 -31.92 7.73
CA ARG A 278 -13.75 -31.01 8.87
C ARG A 278 -13.53 -31.80 10.15
N ARG A 279 -12.54 -31.36 10.92
CA ARG A 279 -12.19 -31.95 12.20
C ARG A 279 -11.75 -30.86 13.17
N SER A 280 -12.32 -30.86 14.38
CA SER A 280 -11.84 -30.06 15.50
C SER A 280 -11.16 -30.97 16.52
N ARG A 281 -10.01 -30.55 17.06
CA ARG A 281 -9.26 -31.32 18.05
C ARG A 281 -8.95 -30.48 19.28
N ARG A 282 -8.74 -31.13 20.42
CA ARG A 282 -8.33 -30.51 21.69
C ARG A 282 -7.10 -31.23 22.23
N LEU A 283 -6.12 -30.45 22.68
CA LEU A 283 -4.98 -30.96 23.42
C LEU A 283 -5.27 -30.87 24.93
N ASP A 284 -5.16 -31.99 25.61
CA ASP A 284 -5.42 -32.08 27.05
C ASP A 284 -4.14 -31.83 27.86
N GLY A 285 -4.26 -31.68 29.19
CA GLY A 285 -3.12 -31.44 30.09
C GLY A 285 -2.08 -32.56 30.15
N ASP A 286 -2.45 -33.77 29.73
CA ASP A 286 -1.58 -34.94 29.59
C ASP A 286 -0.87 -35.01 28.23
N LEU A 287 -0.96 -33.95 27.41
CA LEU A 287 -0.47 -33.88 26.04
C LEU A 287 -1.12 -34.89 25.09
N THR A 288 -2.37 -35.30 25.34
CA THR A 288 -3.14 -36.12 24.39
C THR A 288 -4.01 -35.25 23.49
N LEU A 289 -3.90 -35.45 22.19
CA LEU A 289 -4.71 -34.78 21.18
C LEU A 289 -5.97 -35.59 20.89
N ARG A 290 -7.14 -35.07 21.30
CA ARG A 290 -8.44 -35.72 21.16
C ARG A 290 -9.27 -35.08 20.05
N THR A 291 -9.91 -35.91 19.24
CA THR A 291 -10.88 -35.42 18.25
C THR A 291 -12.19 -35.09 18.97
N VAL A 292 -12.64 -33.84 18.82
CA VAL A 292 -13.87 -33.31 19.46
C VAL A 292 -15.04 -33.36 18.49
N ARG A 293 -14.81 -33.04 17.22
CA ARG A 293 -15.80 -33.09 16.12
C ARG A 293 -15.13 -33.58 14.84
N GLY A 294 -15.89 -34.30 14.00
CA GLY A 294 -15.45 -34.83 12.71
C GLY A 294 -15.21 -36.34 12.74
N GLU A 295 -15.84 -37.07 11.82
CA GLU A 295 -15.77 -38.54 11.72
C GLU A 295 -14.78 -39.02 10.66
N GLY A 296 -14.30 -38.12 9.82
CA GLY A 296 -13.40 -38.43 8.70
C GLY A 296 -14.15 -38.76 7.42
N GLY A 297 -13.46 -38.56 6.30
CA GLY A 297 -14.04 -38.66 4.97
C GLY A 297 -13.34 -39.66 4.05
N ALA A 298 -14.06 -40.00 2.98
CA ALA A 298 -13.52 -40.74 1.84
C ALA A 298 -14.15 -40.20 0.55
N ALA A 299 -13.33 -39.68 -0.38
CA ALA A 299 -13.78 -39.29 -1.70
C ALA A 299 -12.75 -39.73 -2.76
N GLY A 300 -13.19 -40.48 -3.77
CA GLY A 300 -12.32 -40.98 -4.82
C GLY A 300 -11.12 -41.76 -4.27
N TRP A 301 -9.92 -41.27 -4.54
CA TRP A 301 -8.65 -41.83 -4.08
C TRP A 301 -8.18 -41.29 -2.72
N LEU A 302 -8.84 -40.29 -2.14
CA LEU A 302 -8.40 -39.62 -0.91
C LEU A 302 -9.18 -40.14 0.31
N ARG A 303 -8.48 -40.36 1.42
CA ARG A 303 -9.02 -40.79 2.71
C ARG A 303 -8.44 -39.94 3.83
N GLN A 304 -9.23 -39.69 4.87
CA GLN A 304 -8.78 -39.01 6.08
C GLN A 304 -8.83 -39.99 7.27
N ARG A 305 -7.67 -40.27 7.87
CA ARG A 305 -7.56 -41.07 9.10
C ARG A 305 -7.99 -40.20 10.28
N VAL A 306 -8.99 -40.67 11.02
CA VAL A 306 -9.42 -40.04 12.27
C VAL A 306 -9.03 -40.91 13.45
N VAL A 307 -8.19 -40.35 14.33
CA VAL A 307 -7.79 -40.97 15.58
C VAL A 307 -8.55 -40.27 16.71
N ALA A 308 -9.25 -41.06 17.53
CA ALA A 308 -10.04 -40.52 18.64
C ALA A 308 -9.15 -39.79 19.67
N ALA A 309 -7.98 -40.36 19.98
CA ALA A 309 -7.00 -39.79 20.87
C ALA A 309 -5.60 -40.32 20.54
N GLU A 310 -4.60 -39.44 20.51
CA GLU A 310 -3.19 -39.81 20.32
C GLU A 310 -2.26 -38.91 21.13
N PRO A 311 -1.12 -39.42 21.63
CA PRO A 311 -0.16 -38.61 22.37
C PRO A 311 0.57 -37.65 21.44
N LEU A 312 0.79 -36.42 21.90
CA LEU A 312 1.67 -35.47 21.23
C LEU A 312 3.13 -35.92 21.39
N VAL A 313 3.83 -36.10 20.28
CA VAL A 313 5.22 -36.60 20.31
C VAL A 313 6.18 -35.52 20.81
N PRO A 314 7.00 -35.81 21.85
CA PRO A 314 8.01 -34.88 22.36
C PRO A 314 9.19 -34.74 21.37
N GLY A 315 9.89 -33.60 21.40
CA GLY A 315 11.02 -33.32 20.50
C GLY A 315 10.82 -32.06 19.67
N ARG A 316 11.66 -31.82 18.67
CA ARG A 316 11.57 -30.64 17.79
C ARG A 316 11.10 -31.04 16.38
N GLY A 317 10.33 -30.17 15.72
CA GLY A 317 9.98 -30.37 14.31
C GLY A 317 11.23 -30.29 13.42
N MET A 318 11.31 -31.17 12.42
CA MET A 318 12.42 -31.18 11.46
C MET A 318 12.47 -29.86 10.66
N ASP A 319 11.32 -29.31 10.29
CA ASP A 319 11.21 -27.98 9.66
C ASP A 319 11.90 -26.89 10.48
N ALA A 320 11.67 -26.85 11.80
CA ALA A 320 12.27 -25.87 12.69
C ALA A 320 13.80 -26.01 12.75
N LEU A 321 14.31 -27.25 12.75
CA LEU A 321 15.76 -27.52 12.71
C LEU A 321 16.39 -27.09 11.38
N VAL A 322 15.70 -27.36 10.26
CA VAL A 322 16.15 -26.92 8.94
C VAL A 322 16.13 -25.39 8.83
N LEU A 323 15.08 -24.73 9.32
CA LEU A 323 15.01 -23.26 9.36
C LEU A 323 16.14 -22.64 10.20
N ASP A 324 16.50 -23.25 11.32
CA ASP A 324 17.64 -22.78 12.13
C ASP A 324 18.98 -22.93 11.38
N ALA A 325 19.19 -24.05 10.67
CA ALA A 325 20.38 -24.26 9.85
C ALA A 325 20.47 -23.27 8.68
N LEU A 326 19.36 -23.05 7.96
CA LEU A 326 19.28 -22.07 6.88
C LEU A 326 19.56 -20.64 7.38
N ARG A 327 19.00 -20.26 8.53
CA ARG A 327 19.26 -18.96 9.17
C ARG A 327 20.74 -18.79 9.52
N ALA A 328 21.38 -19.84 10.03
CA ALA A 328 22.80 -19.84 10.34
C ALA A 328 23.71 -19.85 9.09
N GLY A 329 23.14 -20.03 7.89
CA GLY A 329 23.90 -20.25 6.66
C GLY A 329 24.59 -21.62 6.59
N ASP A 330 24.22 -22.55 7.47
CA ASP A 330 24.79 -23.90 7.55
C ASP A 330 24.06 -24.85 6.59
N LEU A 331 24.45 -24.77 5.32
CA LEU A 331 23.88 -25.59 4.26
C LEU A 331 24.20 -27.09 4.40
N ASP A 332 25.29 -27.45 5.07
CA ASP A 332 25.67 -28.85 5.29
C ASP A 332 24.76 -29.50 6.33
N GLN A 333 24.44 -28.77 7.42
CA GLN A 333 23.46 -29.23 8.39
C GLN A 333 22.05 -29.27 7.79
N ALA A 334 21.65 -28.26 7.01
CA ALA A 334 20.36 -28.28 6.31
C ALA A 334 20.26 -29.47 5.34
N ARG A 335 21.32 -29.76 4.59
CA ARG A 335 21.43 -30.94 3.72
C ARG A 335 21.27 -32.23 4.51
N THR A 336 21.99 -32.37 5.62
CA THR A 336 21.97 -33.58 6.46
C THR A 336 20.56 -33.87 6.97
N LEU A 337 19.86 -32.85 7.47
CA LEU A 337 18.49 -32.95 7.98
C LEU A 337 17.50 -33.31 6.87
N LEU A 338 17.58 -32.66 5.71
CA LEU A 338 16.67 -32.91 4.59
C LEU A 338 16.94 -34.26 3.92
N VAL A 339 18.19 -34.74 3.87
CA VAL A 339 18.50 -36.11 3.41
C VAL A 339 17.91 -37.14 4.36
N ALA A 340 18.07 -36.96 5.68
CA ALA A 340 17.47 -37.85 6.67
C ALA A 340 15.92 -37.86 6.59
N TRP A 341 15.31 -36.70 6.33
CA TRP A 341 13.87 -36.59 6.04
C TRP A 341 13.48 -37.41 4.80
N ARG A 342 14.20 -37.24 3.68
CA ARG A 342 13.95 -37.98 2.43
C ARG A 342 14.06 -39.49 2.63
N GLU A 343 15.11 -39.94 3.32
CA GLU A 343 15.35 -41.36 3.62
C GLU A 343 14.24 -41.94 4.51
N HIS A 344 13.79 -41.17 5.50
CA HIS A 344 12.66 -41.57 6.35
C HIS A 344 11.36 -41.70 5.57
N CYS A 345 11.06 -40.75 4.67
CA CYS A 345 9.89 -40.81 3.80
C CYS A 345 9.95 -42.00 2.82
N ALA A 346 11.15 -42.40 2.39
CA ALA A 346 11.37 -43.54 1.50
C ALA A 346 11.27 -44.92 2.19
N GLN A 347 11.08 -44.97 3.51
CA GLN A 347 10.94 -46.24 4.23
C GLN A 347 9.68 -47.00 3.78
N GLY A 348 9.86 -48.25 3.37
CA GLY A 348 8.77 -49.07 2.84
C GLY A 348 8.41 -48.76 1.39
N ALA A 349 9.26 -48.02 0.66
CA ALA A 349 9.08 -47.82 -0.78
C ALA A 349 9.23 -49.14 -1.55
N GLU A 350 8.40 -49.31 -2.57
CA GLU A 350 8.41 -50.47 -3.46
C GLU A 350 8.41 -50.05 -4.94
N ASP A 351 8.68 -51.01 -5.82
CA ASP A 351 8.62 -50.77 -7.27
C ASP A 351 7.18 -50.66 -7.75
N LEU A 352 6.94 -49.75 -8.70
CA LEU A 352 5.64 -49.62 -9.35
C LEU A 352 5.27 -50.92 -10.09
N THR A 353 4.09 -51.44 -9.80
CA THR A 353 3.51 -52.61 -10.49
C THR A 353 2.14 -52.27 -11.11
N ASP A 354 1.67 -53.12 -12.02
CA ASP A 354 0.34 -52.99 -12.65
C ASP A 354 -0.82 -53.16 -11.64
N ALA A 355 -0.55 -53.72 -10.46
CA ALA A 355 -1.54 -53.88 -9.40
C ALA A 355 -1.87 -52.55 -8.66
N HIS A 356 -1.05 -51.51 -8.84
CA HIS A 356 -1.24 -50.23 -8.18
C HIS A 356 -2.33 -49.38 -8.87
N PRO A 357 -3.41 -48.99 -8.18
CA PRO A 357 -4.44 -48.15 -8.77
C PRO A 357 -3.91 -46.73 -9.01
N ARG A 358 -4.19 -46.18 -10.19
CA ARG A 358 -3.74 -44.84 -10.58
C ARG A 358 -4.61 -43.76 -9.96
N HIS A 359 -3.98 -42.66 -9.58
CA HIS A 359 -4.63 -41.44 -9.10
C HIS A 359 -3.68 -40.24 -9.31
N PRO A 360 -4.08 -38.98 -9.05
CA PRO A 360 -3.27 -37.81 -9.39
C PRO A 360 -1.85 -37.80 -8.79
N PHE A 361 -1.66 -38.39 -7.59
CA PHE A 361 -0.35 -38.55 -6.96
C PHE A 361 0.28 -39.94 -7.18
N LEU A 362 -0.28 -40.77 -8.06
CA LEU A 362 0.36 -41.99 -8.58
C LEU A 362 0.00 -42.16 -10.07
N PRO A 363 0.59 -41.35 -10.96
CA PRO A 363 0.30 -41.37 -12.39
C PRO A 363 0.87 -42.61 -13.09
N GLY A 364 1.82 -43.31 -12.46
CA GLY A 364 2.34 -44.59 -12.93
C GLY A 364 3.61 -44.50 -13.77
N ARG A 365 4.53 -43.61 -13.41
CA ARG A 365 5.81 -43.43 -14.11
C ARG A 365 6.79 -44.57 -13.77
N ALA A 366 7.33 -45.22 -14.80
CA ALA A 366 8.31 -46.29 -14.63
C ALA A 366 9.61 -45.78 -13.99
N GLY A 367 10.17 -46.57 -13.06
CA GLY A 367 11.43 -46.25 -12.39
C GLY A 367 11.33 -45.25 -11.23
N VAL A 368 10.13 -44.77 -10.90
CA VAL A 368 9.88 -43.97 -9.70
C VAL A 368 9.34 -44.88 -8.59
N PRO A 369 9.97 -44.92 -7.40
CA PRO A 369 9.47 -45.70 -6.28
C PRO A 369 8.07 -45.27 -5.83
N VAL A 370 7.28 -46.24 -5.38
CA VAL A 370 5.97 -46.03 -4.78
C VAL A 370 6.13 -46.01 -3.27
N LEU A 371 5.85 -44.86 -2.64
CA LEU A 371 5.83 -44.72 -1.19
C LEU A 371 4.51 -45.26 -0.60
N PRO A 372 4.50 -45.64 0.68
CA PRO A 372 3.26 -46.01 1.36
C PRO A 372 2.17 -44.94 1.27
N ALA A 373 0.92 -45.38 1.29
CA ALA A 373 -0.27 -44.54 1.07
C ALA A 373 -0.45 -43.40 2.09
N ASP A 374 0.15 -43.53 3.27
CA ASP A 374 0.15 -42.56 4.35
C ASP A 374 1.28 -41.51 4.26
N ARG A 375 2.07 -41.55 3.18
CA ARG A 375 3.12 -40.56 2.91
C ARG A 375 2.65 -39.36 2.10
N LEU A 376 1.35 -39.24 1.79
CA LEU A 376 0.80 -38.13 0.99
C LEU A 376 1.16 -36.75 1.56
N ASP A 377 1.21 -36.63 2.89
CA ASP A 377 1.64 -35.40 3.59
C ASP A 377 3.05 -35.54 4.18
N ALA A 378 4.04 -35.58 3.29
CA ALA A 378 5.45 -35.74 3.64
C ALA A 378 6.12 -34.43 4.08
N HIS A 379 5.39 -33.37 4.47
CA HIS A 379 5.99 -32.10 4.86
C HIS A 379 7.06 -32.28 5.96
N PRO A 380 8.25 -31.63 5.90
CA PRO A 380 9.28 -31.76 6.95
C PRO A 380 8.74 -31.46 8.36
N GLY A 381 7.82 -30.51 8.49
CA GLY A 381 7.16 -30.18 9.76
C GLY A 381 6.33 -31.31 10.39
N ASN A 382 6.04 -32.36 9.64
CA ASN A 382 5.32 -33.55 10.14
C ASN A 382 6.27 -34.62 10.69
N LEU A 383 7.59 -34.39 10.69
CA LEU A 383 8.56 -35.23 11.38
C LEU A 383 9.06 -34.55 12.65
N ILE A 384 8.98 -35.25 13.77
CA ILE A 384 9.57 -34.84 15.05
C ILE A 384 10.88 -35.59 15.27
N VAL A 385 11.93 -34.84 15.61
CA VAL A 385 13.23 -35.36 16.04
C VAL A 385 13.24 -35.48 17.56
N GLY A 386 13.30 -36.72 18.03
CA GLY A 386 13.41 -37.05 19.46
C GLY A 386 14.76 -36.66 20.05
N ALA A 387 14.86 -36.65 21.39
CA ALA A 387 16.11 -36.35 22.09
C ALA A 387 17.22 -37.41 21.83
N ASP A 388 16.81 -38.60 21.42
CA ASP A 388 17.65 -39.72 20.98
C ASP A 388 18.01 -39.66 19.48
N GLY A 389 17.52 -38.66 18.76
CA GLY A 389 17.70 -38.49 17.31
C GLY A 389 16.73 -39.30 16.45
N VAL A 390 15.77 -40.02 17.04
CA VAL A 390 14.79 -40.81 16.28
C VAL A 390 13.77 -39.90 15.60
N LEU A 391 13.51 -40.17 14.32
CA LEU A 391 12.50 -39.46 13.52
C LEU A 391 11.14 -40.14 13.64
N THR A 392 10.12 -39.37 14.01
CA THR A 392 8.74 -39.85 14.15
C THR A 392 7.79 -39.02 13.29
N LEU A 393 7.05 -39.67 12.39
CA LEU A 393 5.95 -39.04 11.64
C LEU A 393 4.75 -38.82 12.57
N VAL A 394 4.25 -37.58 12.64
CA VAL A 394 3.17 -37.19 13.55
C VAL A 394 1.87 -36.79 12.87
N ASP A 395 1.90 -36.51 11.56
CA ASP A 395 0.70 -36.20 10.79
C ASP A 395 0.55 -37.18 9.64
N ASP A 396 -0.19 -38.25 9.90
CA ASP A 396 -0.57 -39.27 8.92
C ASP A 396 -2.08 -39.24 8.62
N GLU A 397 -2.68 -38.06 8.82
CA GLU A 397 -4.11 -37.81 8.64
C GLU A 397 -4.54 -38.10 7.20
N TRP A 398 -3.78 -37.64 6.21
CA TRP A 398 -4.13 -37.80 4.81
C TRP A 398 -3.52 -39.06 4.22
N ARG A 399 -4.39 -39.91 3.68
CA ARG A 399 -3.99 -41.16 3.04
C ARG A 399 -4.54 -41.23 1.62
N ALA A 400 -3.67 -41.60 0.68
CA ALA A 400 -4.12 -42.06 -0.62
C ALA A 400 -4.76 -43.45 -0.49
N GLY A 401 -5.60 -43.83 -1.44
CA GLY A 401 -6.25 -45.14 -1.47
C GLY A 401 -5.27 -46.28 -1.80
N ALA A 402 -4.08 -45.94 -2.30
CA ALA A 402 -2.93 -46.80 -2.53
C ALA A 402 -1.63 -45.99 -2.35
N GLY A 403 -0.48 -46.59 -2.65
CA GLY A 403 0.81 -45.90 -2.57
C GLY A 403 0.89 -44.63 -3.43
N VAL A 404 1.88 -43.80 -3.16
CA VAL A 404 2.06 -42.49 -3.81
C VAL A 404 3.41 -42.40 -4.51
N ASP A 405 3.50 -41.58 -5.54
CA ASP A 405 4.71 -41.32 -6.32
C ASP A 405 5.74 -40.55 -5.48
N ALA A 406 6.92 -41.15 -5.27
CA ALA A 406 7.94 -40.58 -4.40
C ALA A 406 8.42 -39.20 -4.85
N GLU A 407 8.58 -38.96 -6.16
CA GLU A 407 9.07 -37.67 -6.66
C GLU A 407 8.01 -36.58 -6.48
N LEU A 408 6.75 -36.86 -6.85
CA LEU A 408 5.68 -35.86 -6.74
C LEU A 408 5.45 -35.44 -5.30
N VAL A 409 5.41 -36.39 -4.36
CA VAL A 409 5.07 -36.08 -2.96
C VAL A 409 6.22 -35.41 -2.22
N LEU A 410 7.47 -35.80 -2.49
CA LEU A 410 8.64 -35.10 -1.93
C LEU A 410 8.77 -33.68 -2.51
N LEU A 411 8.51 -33.49 -3.80
CA LEU A 411 8.46 -32.15 -4.40
C LEU A 411 7.33 -31.30 -3.81
N ARG A 412 6.12 -31.88 -3.67
CA ARG A 412 4.98 -31.23 -3.01
C ARG A 412 5.37 -30.71 -1.63
N ALA A 413 6.00 -31.56 -0.82
CA ALA A 413 6.45 -31.21 0.53
C ALA A 413 7.46 -30.04 0.52
N LEU A 414 8.40 -30.02 -0.43
CA LEU A 414 9.36 -28.91 -0.54
C LEU A 414 8.72 -27.63 -1.09
N VAL A 415 7.72 -27.71 -1.96
CA VAL A 415 6.94 -26.54 -2.41
C VAL A 415 6.20 -25.91 -1.24
N GLU A 416 5.52 -26.72 -0.43
CA GLU A 416 4.84 -26.25 0.79
C GLU A 416 5.83 -25.64 1.78
N PHE A 417 7.00 -26.26 1.96
CA PHE A 417 8.03 -25.72 2.84
C PHE A 417 8.65 -24.42 2.30
N ALA A 418 8.87 -24.31 0.99
CA ALA A 418 9.30 -23.06 0.35
C ALA A 418 8.25 -21.95 0.50
N ARG A 419 6.96 -22.27 0.38
CA ARG A 419 5.86 -21.33 0.67
C ARG A 419 5.87 -20.88 2.12
N GLU A 420 6.19 -21.77 3.06
CA GLU A 420 6.34 -21.42 4.46
C GLU A 420 7.53 -20.48 4.69
N ILE A 421 8.69 -20.76 4.09
CA ILE A 421 9.89 -19.91 4.18
C ILE A 421 9.60 -18.52 3.65
N VAL A 422 9.05 -18.41 2.43
CA VAL A 422 8.73 -17.14 1.79
C VAL A 422 7.61 -16.41 2.53
N GLY A 423 6.49 -17.09 2.81
CA GLY A 423 5.32 -16.49 3.47
C GLY A 423 5.53 -16.11 4.93
N SER A 424 6.60 -16.61 5.57
CA SER A 424 7.01 -16.21 6.92
C SER A 424 8.21 -15.27 6.93
N ALA A 425 8.71 -14.83 5.77
CA ALA A 425 9.93 -14.04 5.61
C ALA A 425 11.15 -14.65 6.32
N ALA A 426 11.21 -15.98 6.42
CA ALA A 426 12.28 -16.67 7.14
C ALA A 426 13.63 -16.38 6.49
N GLU A 427 14.63 -16.11 7.32
CA GLU A 427 16.00 -15.88 6.86
C GLU A 427 16.60 -17.16 6.27
N HIS A 428 17.22 -17.05 5.09
CA HIS A 428 17.80 -18.17 4.35
C HIS A 428 18.99 -17.71 3.49
N PRO A 429 19.90 -18.62 3.07
CA PRO A 429 21.18 -18.24 2.45
C PRO A 429 21.09 -17.90 0.96
N TRP A 430 19.99 -18.26 0.29
CA TRP A 430 19.76 -17.94 -1.13
C TRP A 430 19.40 -16.46 -1.35
N ARG A 431 20.39 -15.57 -1.22
CA ARG A 431 20.21 -14.10 -1.22
C ARG A 431 19.65 -13.50 -2.51
N SER A 432 19.73 -14.20 -3.64
CA SER A 432 19.13 -13.78 -4.92
C SER A 432 17.69 -14.24 -5.08
N ALA A 433 17.30 -15.34 -4.43
CA ALA A 433 15.95 -15.89 -4.51
C ALA A 433 14.94 -14.91 -3.91
N ARG A 434 13.89 -14.63 -4.67
CA ARG A 434 12.76 -13.78 -4.30
C ARG A 434 11.46 -14.60 -4.26
N THR A 435 11.29 -15.58 -5.14
CA THR A 435 10.06 -16.34 -5.31
C THR A 435 10.07 -17.69 -4.57
N VAL A 436 8.90 -18.29 -4.39
CA VAL A 436 8.76 -19.67 -3.87
C VAL A 436 9.51 -20.65 -4.78
N HIS A 437 9.45 -20.45 -6.10
CA HIS A 437 10.11 -21.32 -7.06
C HIS A 437 11.65 -21.27 -6.95
N GLU A 438 12.23 -20.10 -6.67
CA GLU A 438 13.68 -19.96 -6.47
C GLU A 438 14.15 -20.54 -5.12
N VAL A 439 13.36 -20.37 -4.04
CA VAL A 439 13.67 -21.02 -2.75
C VAL A 439 13.56 -22.55 -2.87
N LEU A 440 12.55 -23.03 -3.59
CA LEU A 440 12.39 -24.44 -3.93
C LEU A 440 13.62 -24.99 -4.67
N ALA A 441 14.22 -24.20 -5.58
CA ALA A 441 15.44 -24.60 -6.27
C ALA A 441 16.56 -24.97 -5.29
N GLY A 442 16.84 -24.07 -4.35
CA GLY A 442 17.85 -24.30 -3.32
C GLY A 442 17.55 -25.53 -2.46
N LEU A 443 16.29 -25.74 -2.07
CA LEU A 443 15.88 -26.92 -1.30
C LEU A 443 16.05 -28.22 -2.10
N CYS A 444 15.65 -28.22 -3.38
CA CYS A 444 15.79 -29.38 -4.28
C CYS A 444 17.25 -29.76 -4.50
N ASP A 445 18.16 -28.79 -4.60
CA ASP A 445 19.61 -29.02 -4.73
C ASP A 445 20.22 -29.66 -3.47
N LEU A 446 19.68 -29.35 -2.28
CA LEU A 446 20.12 -29.97 -1.04
C LEU A 446 19.79 -31.47 -1.00
N VAL A 447 18.62 -31.87 -1.52
CA VAL A 447 18.16 -33.27 -1.46
C VAL A 447 18.29 -34.06 -2.76
N GLY A 448 18.76 -33.45 -3.85
CA GLY A 448 18.92 -34.10 -5.16
C GLY A 448 17.59 -34.37 -5.87
N LEU A 449 16.68 -33.39 -5.87
CA LEU A 449 15.38 -33.44 -6.57
C LEU A 449 15.27 -32.43 -7.72
N THR A 450 16.35 -31.71 -8.07
CA THR A 450 16.39 -30.66 -9.11
C THR A 450 15.83 -31.15 -10.45
N GLY A 451 16.29 -32.31 -10.94
CA GLY A 451 15.79 -32.88 -12.19
C GLY A 451 14.33 -33.36 -12.14
N ALA A 452 13.78 -33.63 -10.95
CA ALA A 452 12.37 -33.96 -10.79
C ALA A 452 11.51 -32.68 -10.81
N ARG A 453 11.96 -31.61 -10.13
CA ARG A 453 11.32 -30.28 -10.14
C ARG A 453 11.06 -29.81 -11.57
N ASP A 454 12.09 -29.81 -12.41
CA ASP A 454 12.01 -29.26 -13.77
C ASP A 454 11.11 -30.07 -14.70
N ARG A 455 11.09 -31.40 -14.53
CA ARG A 455 10.36 -32.30 -15.43
C ARG A 455 8.93 -32.58 -15.00
N ARG A 456 8.56 -32.25 -13.76
CA ARG A 456 7.27 -32.68 -13.16
C ARG A 456 6.47 -31.54 -12.56
N TRP A 457 6.86 -30.30 -12.80
CA TRP A 457 6.19 -29.12 -12.26
C TRP A 457 4.69 -29.07 -12.62
N ASP A 458 4.35 -29.19 -13.91
CA ASP A 458 2.96 -29.12 -14.36
C ASP A 458 2.12 -30.30 -13.85
N GLU A 459 2.73 -31.49 -13.79
CA GLU A 459 2.10 -32.69 -13.25
C GLU A 459 1.81 -32.56 -11.75
N LEU A 460 2.73 -31.96 -10.99
CA LEU A 460 2.53 -31.62 -9.57
C LEU A 460 1.42 -30.60 -9.39
N LEU A 461 1.38 -29.53 -10.20
CA LEU A 461 0.34 -28.51 -10.12
C LEU A 461 -1.04 -29.10 -10.40
N ALA A 462 -1.16 -29.96 -11.41
CA ALA A 462 -2.43 -30.65 -11.72
C ALA A 462 -2.85 -31.60 -10.58
N ALA A 463 -1.91 -32.33 -9.99
CA ALA A 463 -2.18 -33.22 -8.86
C ALA A 463 -2.63 -32.45 -7.61
N GLU A 464 -1.94 -31.36 -7.29
CA GLU A 464 -2.28 -30.48 -6.15
C GLU A 464 -3.63 -29.77 -6.37
N ALA A 465 -3.91 -29.29 -7.58
CA ALA A 465 -5.21 -28.72 -7.93
C ALA A 465 -6.35 -29.72 -7.75
N SER A 466 -6.16 -30.97 -8.19
CA SER A 466 -7.13 -32.06 -7.99
C SER A 466 -7.35 -32.37 -6.49
N LEU A 467 -6.30 -32.30 -5.67
CA LEU A 467 -6.41 -32.47 -4.22
C LEU A 467 -7.17 -31.31 -3.57
N GLN A 468 -6.86 -30.06 -3.94
CA GLN A 468 -7.55 -28.89 -3.39
C GLN A 468 -9.02 -28.82 -3.82
N GLU A 469 -9.35 -29.23 -5.04
CA GLU A 469 -10.74 -29.41 -5.47
C GLU A 469 -11.47 -30.43 -4.58
N ALA A 470 -10.87 -31.61 -4.35
CA ALA A 470 -11.48 -32.64 -3.51
C ALA A 470 -11.65 -32.21 -2.04
N VAL A 471 -10.76 -31.35 -1.53
CA VAL A 471 -10.76 -30.92 -0.11
C VAL A 471 -11.60 -29.66 0.12
N TYR A 472 -11.61 -28.71 -0.81
CA TYR A 472 -12.23 -27.39 -0.65
C TYR A 472 -13.41 -27.14 -1.59
N GLY A 473 -13.63 -27.97 -2.62
CA GLY A 473 -14.73 -27.83 -3.58
C GLY A 473 -14.56 -26.69 -4.58
N ARG A 474 -13.31 -26.26 -4.83
CA ARG A 474 -12.96 -25.21 -5.79
C ARG A 474 -12.56 -25.82 -7.14
N ASP A 475 -12.81 -25.12 -8.24
CA ASP A 475 -12.44 -25.57 -9.59
C ASP A 475 -10.93 -25.79 -9.74
N ALA A 476 -10.53 -26.98 -10.20
CA ALA A 476 -9.13 -27.36 -10.33
C ALA A 476 -8.34 -26.51 -11.34
N SER A 477 -8.94 -26.06 -12.45
CA SER A 477 -8.23 -25.27 -13.47
C SER A 477 -7.78 -23.93 -12.89
N GLY A 478 -8.69 -23.23 -12.21
CA GLY A 478 -8.36 -21.98 -11.55
C GLY A 478 -7.34 -22.14 -10.42
N ILE A 479 -7.36 -23.26 -9.70
CA ILE A 479 -6.35 -23.54 -8.65
C ILE A 479 -4.96 -23.75 -9.27
N ALA A 480 -4.84 -24.51 -10.36
CA ALA A 480 -3.55 -24.75 -10.99
C ALA A 480 -2.88 -23.44 -11.45
N GLU A 481 -3.66 -22.53 -12.06
CA GLU A 481 -3.21 -21.19 -12.44
C GLU A 481 -2.79 -20.35 -11.22
N GLU A 482 -3.59 -20.33 -10.15
CA GLU A 482 -3.26 -19.63 -8.91
C GLU A 482 -1.97 -20.19 -8.27
N LEU A 483 -1.77 -21.51 -8.27
CA LEU A 483 -0.58 -22.16 -7.73
C LEU A 483 0.66 -21.85 -8.57
N ALA A 484 0.53 -21.81 -9.89
CA ALA A 484 1.60 -21.43 -10.82
C ALA A 484 2.00 -19.96 -10.64
N ALA A 485 1.00 -19.06 -10.61
CA ALA A 485 1.21 -17.63 -10.44
C ALA A 485 1.83 -17.32 -9.08
N SER A 486 1.30 -17.90 -7.99
CA SER A 486 1.83 -17.68 -6.64
C SER A 486 3.25 -18.23 -6.44
N ALA A 487 3.64 -19.28 -7.17
CA ALA A 487 4.99 -19.82 -7.09
C ALA A 487 6.06 -18.86 -7.66
N HIS A 488 5.69 -18.08 -8.68
CA HIS A 488 6.56 -17.14 -9.39
C HIS A 488 6.33 -15.68 -8.99
N ALA A 489 5.31 -15.41 -8.18
CA ALA A 489 5.07 -14.09 -7.64
C ALA A 489 6.30 -13.63 -6.85
N VAL A 490 6.81 -12.45 -7.21
CA VAL A 490 7.90 -11.80 -6.48
C VAL A 490 7.28 -11.13 -5.26
N PRO A 491 7.45 -11.67 -4.03
CA PRO A 491 7.07 -10.97 -2.83
C PRO A 491 7.94 -9.70 -2.72
N PRO A 492 7.46 -8.67 -2.00
CA PRO A 492 8.30 -7.54 -1.67
C PRO A 492 9.56 -8.00 -0.92
N GLU A 493 10.61 -7.17 -0.90
CA GLU A 493 11.93 -7.55 -0.39
C GLU A 493 12.00 -7.69 1.16
N PRO A 494 12.40 -8.86 1.72
CA PRO A 494 12.45 -9.07 3.17
C PRO A 494 13.31 -8.05 3.92
N LEU A 495 12.85 -7.55 5.07
CA LEU A 495 13.45 -6.39 5.75
C LEU A 495 14.88 -6.61 6.24
N TRP A 496 15.25 -7.86 6.52
CA TRP A 496 16.62 -8.20 6.90
C TRP A 496 17.62 -8.07 5.73
N ARG A 497 17.13 -7.86 4.49
CA ARG A 497 17.93 -7.47 3.33
C ARG A 497 18.05 -5.95 3.13
N ILE A 498 17.23 -5.15 3.82
CA ILE A 498 17.28 -3.69 3.77
C ILE A 498 18.37 -3.18 4.72
N PRO A 499 19.37 -2.39 4.24
CA PRO A 499 20.38 -1.80 5.11
C PRO A 499 19.73 -0.89 6.17
N GLY A 500 19.88 -1.20 7.47
CA GLY A 500 19.35 -0.39 8.59
C GLY A 500 18.47 -1.13 9.62
N GLY A 501 17.89 -2.29 9.26
CA GLY A 501 17.24 -3.24 10.18
C GLY A 501 15.93 -2.78 10.87
N LEU A 502 15.49 -3.55 11.88
CA LEU A 502 14.21 -3.42 12.62
C LEU A 502 13.99 -2.07 13.33
N ALA A 503 15.07 -1.33 13.63
CA ALA A 503 15.00 -0.08 14.39
C ALA A 503 14.50 1.11 13.56
N GLU A 504 14.92 1.22 12.29
CA GLU A 504 14.45 2.25 11.37
C GLU A 504 12.99 2.01 10.96
N LEU A 505 12.60 0.74 10.81
CA LEU A 505 11.22 0.37 10.52
C LEU A 505 10.27 0.67 11.68
N ARG A 506 10.66 0.39 12.94
CA ARG A 506 9.87 0.80 14.12
C ARG A 506 9.69 2.31 14.16
N ALA A 507 10.76 3.07 13.91
CA ALA A 507 10.66 4.53 13.89
C ALA A 507 9.74 5.02 12.76
N ASP A 508 9.78 4.39 11.59
CA ASP A 508 8.95 4.79 10.44
C ASP A 508 7.48 4.37 10.56
N ARG A 509 7.23 3.13 10.98
CA ARG A 509 5.87 2.63 11.22
C ARG A 509 5.24 3.25 12.44
N GLU A 510 5.97 3.59 13.49
CA GLU A 510 5.39 4.30 14.65
C GLU A 510 5.05 5.76 14.32
N ARG A 511 5.74 6.37 13.35
CA ARG A 511 5.34 7.67 12.77
C ARG A 511 4.07 7.54 11.92
N ARG A 512 3.97 6.51 11.07
CA ARG A 512 2.75 6.25 10.27
C ARG A 512 1.56 5.88 11.16
N TYR A 513 1.75 5.01 12.15
CA TYR A 513 0.74 4.61 13.12
C TYR A 513 0.24 5.79 13.97
N ARG A 514 1.11 6.71 14.40
CA ARG A 514 0.67 7.96 15.06
C ARG A 514 -0.09 8.89 14.12
N ALA A 515 0.24 8.88 12.82
CA ALA A 515 -0.54 9.59 11.81
C ALA A 515 -1.91 8.93 11.58
N ASP A 516 -1.98 7.61 11.51
CA ASP A 516 -3.21 6.83 11.31
C ASP A 516 -4.13 6.88 12.55
N LEU A 517 -3.57 6.83 13.77
CA LEU A 517 -4.31 7.09 15.02
C LEU A 517 -4.82 8.52 15.09
N ALA A 518 -4.05 9.50 14.59
CA ALA A 518 -4.49 10.89 14.53
C ALA A 518 -5.60 11.08 13.48
N VAL A 519 -5.57 10.32 12.38
CA VAL A 519 -6.62 10.28 11.36
C VAL A 519 -7.87 9.57 11.89
N ALA A 520 -7.75 8.42 12.55
CA ALA A 520 -8.87 7.67 13.14
C ALA A 520 -9.52 8.42 14.31
N ALA A 521 -8.72 9.07 15.17
CA ALA A 521 -9.23 9.93 16.23
C ALA A 521 -9.88 11.22 15.67
N ALA A 522 -9.38 11.74 14.55
CA ALA A 522 -10.03 12.85 13.85
C ALA A 522 -11.34 12.40 13.17
N GLN A 523 -11.38 11.21 12.57
CA GLN A 523 -12.58 10.64 11.94
C GLN A 523 -13.69 10.36 12.96
N GLY A 524 -13.39 9.77 14.12
CA GLY A 524 -14.40 9.56 15.16
C GLY A 524 -14.98 10.87 15.73
N VAL A 525 -14.14 11.91 15.86
CA VAL A 525 -14.61 13.25 16.27
C VAL A 525 -15.42 13.94 15.17
N ILE A 526 -15.06 13.73 13.90
CA ILE A 526 -15.81 14.25 12.75
C ILE A 526 -17.16 13.55 12.64
N GLU A 527 -17.22 12.22 12.75
CA GLU A 527 -18.45 11.43 12.72
C GLU A 527 -19.39 11.78 13.88
N ASP A 528 -18.87 12.02 15.09
CA ASP A 528 -19.67 12.52 16.21
C ASP A 528 -20.23 13.92 15.95
N ARG A 529 -19.45 14.80 15.31
CA ARG A 529 -19.94 16.14 14.93
C ARG A 529 -20.87 16.12 13.75
N GLU A 530 -20.74 15.19 12.82
CA GLU A 530 -21.70 14.98 11.73
C GLU A 530 -23.01 14.39 12.24
N ARG A 531 -22.97 13.46 13.20
CA ARG A 531 -24.17 12.95 13.91
C ARG A 531 -24.88 14.05 14.70
N ASP A 532 -24.13 14.89 15.42
CA ASP A 532 -24.69 16.06 16.11
C ASP A 532 -25.29 17.07 15.13
N LEU A 533 -24.61 17.33 14.01
CA LEU A 533 -25.07 18.26 12.98
C LEU A 533 -26.32 17.73 12.27
N ALA A 534 -26.40 16.42 11.99
CA ALA A 534 -27.57 15.76 11.43
C ALA A 534 -28.76 15.83 12.37
N ARG A 535 -28.55 15.60 13.69
CA ARG A 535 -29.59 15.73 14.71
C ARG A 535 -30.15 17.15 14.81
N VAL A 536 -29.28 18.16 14.82
CA VAL A 536 -29.71 19.57 14.88
C VAL A 536 -30.40 20.01 13.59
N ARG A 537 -29.97 19.51 12.42
CA ARG A 537 -30.65 19.76 11.13
C ARG A 537 -32.04 19.12 11.10
N ALA A 538 -32.20 17.91 11.64
CA ALA A 538 -33.50 17.26 11.76
C ALA A 538 -34.45 18.06 12.68
N GLU A 539 -33.96 18.55 13.83
CA GLU A 539 -34.76 19.40 14.73
C GLU A 539 -35.13 20.74 14.07
N GLN A 540 -34.23 21.33 13.28
CA GLN A 540 -34.51 22.56 12.52
C GLN A 540 -35.58 22.34 11.44
N ALA A 541 -35.52 21.21 10.72
CA ALA A 541 -36.51 20.86 9.71
C ALA A 541 -37.90 20.64 10.34
N GLU A 542 -37.96 19.91 11.47
CA GLU A 542 -39.22 19.70 12.20
C GLU A 542 -39.83 21.01 12.70
N LEU A 543 -39.00 21.91 13.25
CA LEU A 543 -39.46 23.22 13.72
C LEU A 543 -39.91 24.13 12.57
N ALA A 544 -39.25 24.07 11.41
CA ALA A 544 -39.63 24.81 10.22
C ALA A 544 -40.97 24.33 9.66
N ASP A 545 -41.18 23.01 9.57
CA ASP A 545 -42.46 22.43 9.14
C ASP A 545 -43.60 22.81 10.08
N ARG A 546 -43.37 22.76 11.40
CA ARG A 546 -44.36 23.17 12.40
C ARG A 546 -44.67 24.67 12.34
N LEU A 547 -43.66 25.50 12.09
CA LEU A 547 -43.86 26.94 11.89
C LEU A 547 -44.71 27.20 10.63
N ALA A 548 -44.37 26.56 9.51
CA ALA A 548 -45.11 26.69 8.26
C ALA A 548 -46.58 26.24 8.40
N LEU A 549 -46.85 25.14 9.11
CA LEU A 549 -48.21 24.69 9.43
C LEU A 549 -48.96 25.72 10.31
N THR A 550 -48.27 26.35 11.26
CA THR A 550 -48.87 27.35 12.16
C THR A 550 -49.13 28.67 11.43
N GLU A 551 -48.22 29.11 10.55
CA GLU A 551 -48.40 30.28 9.68
C GLU A 551 -49.52 30.06 8.67
N HIS A 552 -49.67 28.84 8.14
CA HIS A 552 -50.79 28.49 7.26
C HIS A 552 -52.14 28.52 8.00
N ALA A 553 -52.18 28.02 9.24
CA ALA A 553 -53.35 28.11 10.10
C ALA A 553 -53.70 29.57 10.45
N LEU A 554 -52.68 30.41 10.70
CA LEU A 554 -52.84 31.85 10.94
C LEU A 554 -53.36 32.57 9.69
N ALA A 555 -52.81 32.28 8.51
CA ALA A 555 -53.28 32.84 7.24
C ALA A 555 -54.72 32.43 6.94
N SER A 556 -55.10 31.20 7.24
CA SER A 556 -56.48 30.72 7.10
C SER A 556 -57.43 31.42 8.08
N ALA A 557 -57.02 31.64 9.32
CA ALA A 557 -57.80 32.39 10.31
C ALA A 557 -57.95 33.87 9.93
N ASN A 558 -56.89 34.51 9.43
CA ASN A 558 -56.93 35.89 8.95
C ASN A 558 -57.80 36.04 7.69
N SER A 559 -57.73 35.09 6.76
CA SER A 559 -58.62 35.07 5.59
C SER A 559 -60.10 34.90 5.97
N ALA A 560 -60.39 34.11 7.01
CA ALA A 560 -61.75 34.00 7.56
C ALA A 560 -62.22 35.31 8.22
N LEU A 561 -61.31 36.05 8.87
CA LEU A 561 -61.58 37.39 9.40
C LEU A 561 -61.81 38.41 8.28
N ASP A 562 -60.97 38.45 7.25
CA ASP A 562 -61.13 39.34 6.09
C ASP A 562 -62.45 39.07 5.33
N THR A 563 -62.80 37.79 5.13
CA THR A 563 -64.08 37.41 4.50
C THR A 563 -65.28 37.84 5.36
N MET A 564 -65.09 37.91 6.70
CA MET A 564 -66.11 38.41 7.62
C MET A 564 -66.18 39.93 7.62
N ASP A 565 -65.05 40.63 7.52
CA ASP A 565 -64.97 42.09 7.35
C ASP A 565 -65.62 42.53 6.03
N ASP A 566 -65.42 41.78 4.94
CA ASP A 566 -66.12 42.00 3.67
C ASP A 566 -67.63 41.79 3.80
N ARG A 567 -68.07 40.78 4.57
CA ARG A 567 -69.49 40.54 4.88
C ARG A 567 -70.09 41.60 5.80
N LEU A 568 -69.32 42.10 6.76
CA LEU A 568 -69.70 43.22 7.64
C LEU A 568 -69.79 44.52 6.84
N ALA A 569 -68.86 44.78 5.93
CA ALA A 569 -68.90 45.93 5.02
C ALA A 569 -70.14 45.89 4.11
N LEU A 570 -70.52 44.71 3.60
CA LEU A 570 -71.79 44.48 2.89
C LEU A 570 -73.02 44.64 3.79
N ALA A 571 -72.94 44.25 5.07
CA ALA A 571 -74.03 44.43 6.05
C ALA A 571 -74.18 45.89 6.54
N PHE A 572 -73.18 46.75 6.35
CA PHE A 572 -73.22 48.17 6.73
C PHE A 572 -73.94 49.07 5.70
N GLU A 573 -74.25 48.59 4.50
CA GLU A 573 -75.04 49.34 3.51
C GLU A 573 -76.58 49.22 3.69
N GLU A 574 -77.08 48.25 4.46
CA GLU A 574 -78.51 48.10 4.78
C GLU A 574 -78.75 47.79 6.26
N VAL A 575 -78.97 48.81 7.08
CA VAL A 575 -79.23 48.66 8.52
C VAL A 575 -80.71 48.86 8.83
N ALA A 576 -81.38 47.77 9.21
CA ALA A 576 -82.35 47.77 10.32
C ALA A 576 -82.71 46.34 10.82
N ASP A 577 -82.69 45.30 9.97
CA ASP A 577 -83.15 43.95 10.38
C ASP A 577 -82.03 42.90 10.58
N ALA A 578 -80.77 43.21 10.24
CA ALA A 578 -79.64 42.26 10.28
C ALA A 578 -78.98 42.07 11.67
N VAL A 579 -79.38 42.83 12.69
CA VAL A 579 -78.71 42.82 14.02
C VAL A 579 -78.93 41.52 14.80
N ALA A 580 -79.95 40.72 14.46
CA ALA A 580 -80.21 39.43 15.09
C ALA A 580 -79.41 38.26 14.47
N GLU A 581 -79.07 38.31 13.18
CA GLU A 581 -78.22 37.30 12.51
C GLU A 581 -76.72 37.54 12.75
N ALA A 582 -76.33 38.79 13.05
CA ALA A 582 -74.94 39.17 13.31
C ALA A 582 -74.34 38.53 14.59
N GLY A 583 -75.15 38.09 15.56
CA GLY A 583 -74.65 37.52 16.82
C GLY A 583 -73.82 36.25 16.65
N ALA A 584 -74.27 35.32 15.80
CA ALA A 584 -73.54 34.07 15.53
C ALA A 584 -72.26 34.31 14.70
N ALA A 585 -72.28 35.29 13.79
CA ALA A 585 -71.10 35.72 13.05
C ALA A 585 -70.07 36.39 13.97
N TRP A 586 -70.52 37.18 14.95
CA TRP A 586 -69.66 37.87 15.91
C TRP A 586 -68.99 36.89 16.88
N GLU A 587 -69.70 35.86 17.33
CA GLU A 587 -69.14 34.83 18.22
C GLU A 587 -68.12 33.93 17.48
N SER A 588 -68.42 33.58 16.21
CA SER A 588 -67.46 32.90 15.33
C SER A 588 -66.24 33.75 15.00
N ALA A 589 -66.41 35.07 14.79
CA ALA A 589 -65.30 36.00 14.59
C ALA A 589 -64.45 36.16 15.85
N ALA A 590 -65.07 36.20 17.03
CA ALA A 590 -64.37 36.23 18.30
C ALA A 590 -63.56 34.95 18.55
N GLU A 591 -64.07 33.78 18.15
CA GLU A 591 -63.31 32.53 18.21
C GLU A 591 -62.14 32.50 17.20
N ALA A 592 -62.37 32.96 15.97
CA ALA A 592 -61.33 33.08 14.94
C ALA A 592 -60.22 34.05 15.36
N ALA A 593 -60.59 35.21 15.93
CA ALA A 593 -59.63 36.19 16.47
C ALA A 593 -58.80 35.60 17.62
N ARG A 594 -59.43 34.89 18.56
CA ARG A 594 -58.71 34.20 19.66
C ARG A 594 -57.82 33.07 19.14
N ALA A 595 -58.21 32.40 18.05
CA ALA A 595 -57.39 31.36 17.42
C ALA A 595 -56.18 31.96 16.68
N ALA A 596 -56.37 33.07 15.96
CA ALA A 596 -55.31 33.82 15.31
C ALA A 596 -54.29 34.35 16.35
N GLU A 597 -54.75 34.94 17.45
CA GLU A 597 -53.89 35.45 18.53
C GLU A 597 -53.05 34.33 19.18
N ARG A 598 -53.64 33.14 19.41
CA ARG A 598 -52.90 31.97 19.91
C ARG A 598 -51.89 31.43 18.90
N ALA A 599 -52.26 31.39 17.61
CA ALA A 599 -51.39 30.92 16.54
C ALA A 599 -50.21 31.89 16.33
N GLU A 600 -50.45 33.20 16.40
CA GLU A 600 -49.43 34.24 16.32
C GLU A 600 -48.43 34.14 17.48
N HIS A 601 -48.92 33.95 18.71
CA HIS A 601 -48.06 33.75 19.87
C HIS A 601 -47.22 32.46 19.76
N THR A 602 -47.80 31.39 19.20
CA THR A 602 -47.12 30.11 18.97
C THR A 602 -46.07 30.21 17.85
N ALA A 603 -46.41 30.89 16.75
CA ALA A 603 -45.50 31.16 15.64
C ALA A 603 -44.31 32.02 16.07
N ALA A 604 -44.55 33.06 16.89
CA ALA A 604 -43.49 33.88 17.48
C ALA A 604 -42.55 33.04 18.37
N SER A 605 -43.11 32.14 19.19
CA SER A 605 -42.31 31.22 20.04
C SER A 605 -41.49 30.22 19.22
N LEU A 606 -42.06 29.64 18.17
CA LEU A 606 -41.37 28.70 17.27
C LEU A 606 -40.29 29.40 16.45
N SER A 607 -40.55 30.61 15.94
CA SER A 607 -39.59 31.45 15.23
C SER A 607 -38.39 31.84 16.12
N ASP A 608 -38.63 32.19 17.38
CA ASP A 608 -37.57 32.46 18.35
C ASP A 608 -36.74 31.22 18.70
N ARG A 609 -37.38 30.04 18.81
CA ARG A 609 -36.66 28.76 18.96
C ARG A 609 -35.83 28.42 17.72
N LEU A 610 -36.39 28.58 16.52
CA LEU A 610 -35.71 28.36 15.24
C LEU A 610 -34.49 29.28 15.11
N THR A 611 -34.64 30.55 15.49
CA THR A 611 -33.56 31.55 15.52
C THR A 611 -32.46 31.15 16.50
N ARG A 612 -32.81 30.68 17.71
CA ARG A 612 -31.83 30.17 18.69
C ARG A 612 -31.10 28.91 18.21
N THR A 613 -31.80 27.98 17.56
CA THR A 613 -31.19 26.78 16.97
C THR A 613 -30.28 27.14 15.80
N ALA A 614 -30.67 28.09 14.94
CA ALA A 614 -29.85 28.63 13.86
C ALA A 614 -28.61 29.39 14.38
N LEU A 615 -28.74 30.11 15.49
CA LEU A 615 -27.59 30.75 16.17
C LEU A 615 -26.65 29.73 16.83
N ARG A 616 -27.18 28.60 17.33
CA ARG A 616 -26.38 27.50 17.88
C ARG A 616 -25.63 26.76 16.76
N LEU A 617 -26.27 26.58 15.61
CA LEU A 617 -25.65 26.09 14.37
C LEU A 617 -24.55 27.05 13.89
N ALA A 618 -24.82 28.36 13.85
CA ALA A 618 -23.84 29.38 13.51
C ALA A 618 -22.68 29.49 14.54
N ALA A 619 -22.93 29.22 15.82
CA ALA A 619 -21.90 29.20 16.86
C ALA A 619 -20.98 27.97 16.75
N LEU A 620 -21.52 26.83 16.32
CA LEU A 620 -20.74 25.64 15.95
C LEU A 620 -19.95 25.88 14.65
N GLU A 621 -20.50 26.62 13.70
CA GLU A 621 -19.86 26.93 12.41
C GLU A 621 -18.81 28.07 12.49
N ASN A 622 -18.83 28.97 13.50
CA ASN A 622 -18.05 30.22 13.48
C ASN A 622 -17.34 30.68 14.78
N SER A 623 -16.79 29.80 15.62
CA SER A 623 -16.01 30.26 16.80
C SER A 623 -14.66 30.94 16.46
N LYS A 624 -14.72 32.25 16.15
CA LYS A 624 -13.59 33.21 16.06
C LYS A 624 -13.54 34.16 17.27
N LEU A 625 -14.55 34.15 18.15
CA LEU A 625 -14.68 35.11 19.25
C LEU A 625 -13.83 34.79 20.50
N VAL A 626 -13.47 33.53 20.74
CA VAL A 626 -12.56 33.12 21.84
C VAL A 626 -11.12 33.59 21.60
N ARG A 627 -10.72 33.80 20.33
CA ARG A 627 -9.39 34.30 19.97
C ARG A 627 -9.14 35.77 20.33
N ARG A 628 -10.18 36.54 20.66
CA ARG A 628 -10.06 37.99 20.92
C ARG A 628 -9.91 38.33 22.41
N ALA A 629 -10.32 37.46 23.34
CA ALA A 629 -10.27 37.72 24.78
C ALA A 629 -8.86 37.53 25.42
N HIS A 630 -7.97 36.75 24.79
CA HIS A 630 -6.66 36.43 25.37
C HIS A 630 -5.55 37.48 25.11
N ARG A 631 -5.85 38.58 24.41
CA ARG A 631 -4.85 39.51 23.84
C ARG A 631 -4.61 40.82 24.59
N THR A 632 -5.42 41.20 25.58
CA THR A 632 -5.36 42.59 26.09
C THR A 632 -4.92 42.76 27.55
N LEU A 633 -5.09 41.79 28.45
CA LEU A 633 -4.91 42.06 29.90
C LEU A 633 -3.63 41.51 30.56
N TRP A 634 -2.93 40.55 29.94
CA TRP A 634 -1.68 39.96 30.50
C TRP A 634 -0.31 40.56 30.07
N PRO A 635 -0.17 41.37 29.00
CA PRO A 635 1.16 41.87 28.56
C PRO A 635 1.83 42.98 29.40
N ALA A 636 1.11 43.70 30.26
CA ALA A 636 1.66 44.88 30.96
C ALA A 636 2.63 44.51 32.10
N ALA A 637 2.45 43.38 32.77
CA ALA A 637 3.29 42.95 33.89
C ALA A 637 4.65 42.34 33.46
N ARG A 638 4.75 41.79 32.24
CA ARG A 638 5.98 41.13 31.74
C ARG A 638 7.05 42.09 31.21
N VAL A 639 6.68 43.31 30.80
CA VAL A 639 7.63 44.26 30.20
C VAL A 639 8.56 44.90 31.25
N ALA A 640 8.10 45.06 32.49
CA ALA A 640 8.89 45.68 33.56
C ALA A 640 10.04 44.77 34.06
N ARG A 641 9.93 43.44 33.88
CA ARG A 641 10.94 42.47 34.33
C ARG A 641 12.12 42.37 33.33
N GLY A 642 11.85 42.24 32.03
CA GLY A 642 12.89 42.07 31.01
C GLY A 642 13.77 43.30 30.72
N VAL A 643 13.35 44.52 31.06
CA VAL A 643 14.20 45.73 30.91
C VAL A 643 15.32 45.75 31.96
N ARG A 644 15.12 45.14 33.13
CA ARG A 644 16.09 45.10 34.22
C ARG A 644 17.27 44.17 33.91
N ASP A 645 17.01 43.05 33.25
CA ASP A 645 18.01 42.00 33.00
C ASP A 645 18.96 42.36 31.85
N LEU A 646 18.47 43.09 30.84
CA LEU A 646 19.25 43.65 29.73
C LEU A 646 20.28 44.71 30.17
N ALA A 647 19.97 45.49 31.22
CA ALA A 647 20.89 46.51 31.75
C ALA A 647 22.08 45.90 32.53
N LEU A 648 21.97 44.63 32.95
CA LEU A 648 22.96 43.94 33.78
C LEU A 648 23.83 42.93 33.01
N GLY A 649 23.69 42.84 31.68
CA GLY A 649 24.52 41.99 30.82
C GLY A 649 24.34 40.48 31.05
N ARG A 650 23.20 40.05 31.58
CA ARG A 650 22.89 38.63 31.83
C ARG A 650 22.18 38.04 30.62
N PRO A 651 22.69 36.97 29.99
CA PRO A 651 22.02 36.35 28.85
C PRO A 651 20.85 35.50 29.36
N GLY A 652 19.62 35.87 29.00
CA GLY A 652 18.41 35.10 29.25
C GLY A 652 17.39 35.29 28.14
N GLU A 653 16.47 34.33 27.96
CA GLU A 653 15.49 34.28 26.86
C GLU A 653 14.62 35.56 26.74
N GLU A 654 14.40 36.30 27.84
CA GLU A 654 13.61 37.54 27.82
C GLU A 654 14.29 38.70 27.06
N SER A 655 15.61 38.66 26.85
CA SER A 655 16.41 39.72 26.23
C SER A 655 16.03 39.98 24.76
N ASP A 656 15.77 38.91 24.00
CA ASP A 656 15.41 38.96 22.58
C ASP A 656 13.99 39.53 22.37
N GLY A 657 13.05 39.18 23.25
CA GLY A 657 11.67 39.67 23.23
C GLY A 657 11.52 41.15 23.59
N VAL A 658 12.49 41.71 24.33
CA VAL A 658 12.58 43.13 24.67
C VAL A 658 13.29 43.91 23.55
N LEU A 659 14.37 43.40 22.97
CA LEU A 659 15.05 44.02 21.81
C LEU A 659 14.09 44.21 20.62
N ARG A 660 13.22 43.23 20.35
CA ARG A 660 12.23 43.30 19.27
C ARG A 660 11.11 44.33 19.53
N ARG A 661 10.75 44.58 20.80
CA ARG A 661 9.73 45.58 21.20
C ARG A 661 10.31 46.99 21.37
N VAL A 662 11.55 47.12 21.82
CA VAL A 662 12.29 48.39 21.89
C VAL A 662 12.67 48.88 20.50
N GLY A 663 13.08 47.97 19.59
CA GLY A 663 13.38 48.30 18.19
C GLY A 663 12.19 48.86 17.41
N ALA A 664 10.96 48.51 17.79
CA ALA A 664 9.74 49.08 17.20
C ALA A 664 9.43 50.52 17.68
N LYS A 665 10.02 50.97 18.80
CA LYS A 665 9.79 52.32 19.37
C LYS A 665 11.01 53.25 19.29
N SER A 666 12.23 52.71 19.25
CA SER A 666 13.47 53.49 19.09
C SER A 666 14.54 52.66 18.36
N PRO A 667 14.64 52.81 17.02
CA PRO A 667 15.56 52.04 16.19
C PRO A 667 17.03 52.26 16.54
N VAL A 668 17.40 53.48 16.93
CA VAL A 668 18.80 53.90 17.21
C VAL A 668 19.37 53.19 18.44
N VAL A 669 18.57 53.05 19.50
CA VAL A 669 18.97 52.34 20.72
C VAL A 669 19.09 50.83 20.47
N SER A 670 18.23 50.27 19.61
CA SER A 670 18.28 48.85 19.23
C SER A 670 19.52 48.49 18.41
N ALA A 671 19.97 49.38 17.52
CA ALA A 671 21.14 49.13 16.67
C ALA A 671 22.44 49.06 17.48
N GLY A 672 22.58 49.89 18.52
CA GLY A 672 23.73 49.88 19.42
C GLY A 672 23.82 48.60 20.29
N LEU A 673 22.69 48.13 20.81
CA LEU A 673 22.60 46.90 21.61
C LEU A 673 22.71 45.63 20.75
N ALA A 674 22.09 45.60 19.56
CA ALA A 674 22.13 44.47 18.63
C ALA A 674 23.51 44.23 18.01
N THR A 675 24.35 45.26 17.89
CA THR A 675 25.72 45.11 17.35
C THR A 675 26.68 44.50 18.36
N ARG A 676 26.51 44.81 19.66
CA ARG A 676 27.24 44.15 20.75
C ARG A 676 26.79 42.70 20.97
N TYR A 677 25.49 42.43 20.83
CA TYR A 677 24.92 41.07 20.89
C TYR A 677 25.39 40.18 19.71
N ARG A 678 25.33 40.69 18.47
CA ARG A 678 25.73 39.93 17.26
C ARG A 678 27.21 39.52 17.22
N ARG A 679 28.12 40.34 17.76
CA ARG A 679 29.56 39.99 17.85
C ARG A 679 29.87 38.94 18.92
N ALA A 680 29.06 38.84 19.98
CA ALA A 680 29.22 37.83 21.03
C ALA A 680 28.58 36.48 20.66
N ALA A 681 27.55 36.47 19.81
CA ALA A 681 26.77 35.27 19.48
C ALA A 681 27.23 34.49 18.22
N ALA A 682 28.09 35.06 17.37
CA ALA A 682 28.49 34.45 16.10
C ALA A 682 29.16 33.07 16.26
N GLY A 683 30.05 32.91 17.26
CA GLY A 683 30.71 31.62 17.53
C GLY A 683 29.76 30.53 18.05
N ALA A 684 28.66 30.91 18.72
CA ALA A 684 27.66 29.96 19.21
C ALA A 684 26.64 29.54 18.12
N ARG A 685 26.54 30.29 17.02
CA ARG A 685 25.68 29.96 15.88
C ARG A 685 26.37 29.01 14.90
N GLU A 686 27.69 29.12 14.74
CA GLU A 686 28.42 28.20 13.85
C GLU A 686 28.41 26.75 14.34
N SER A 687 28.49 26.53 15.66
CA SER A 687 28.47 25.20 16.27
C SER A 687 27.10 24.51 16.23
N GLY A 688 26.03 25.26 15.94
CA GLY A 688 24.66 24.74 15.90
C GLY A 688 24.24 24.19 14.55
N LEU A 689 25.02 24.36 13.47
CA LEU A 689 24.67 23.89 12.13
C LEU A 689 25.14 22.44 11.92
N HIS A 690 24.19 21.55 11.65
CA HIS A 690 24.41 20.14 11.33
C HIS A 690 23.87 19.85 9.93
N PHE A 691 24.63 19.14 9.11
CA PHE A 691 24.21 18.76 7.78
C PHE A 691 24.96 17.51 7.30
N ASP A 692 24.35 16.80 6.38
CA ASP A 692 25.02 15.81 5.54
C ASP A 692 24.43 15.94 4.13
N VAL A 693 25.29 16.28 3.18
CA VAL A 693 24.95 16.44 1.77
C VAL A 693 26.01 15.69 0.97
N PRO A 694 25.79 14.39 0.68
CA PRO A 694 26.77 13.59 -0.04
C PRO A 694 27.04 14.15 -1.43
N VAL A 695 28.32 14.27 -1.76
CA VAL A 695 28.80 14.65 -3.09
C VAL A 695 29.31 13.38 -3.78
N PRO A 696 28.95 13.11 -5.06
CA PRO A 696 29.45 11.95 -5.79
C PRO A 696 30.98 11.84 -5.75
N ALA A 697 31.48 10.67 -5.38
CA ALA A 697 32.92 10.39 -5.35
C ALA A 697 33.49 10.06 -6.73
N GLU A 698 32.67 9.47 -7.61
CA GLU A 698 33.07 9.13 -8.98
C GLU A 698 32.87 10.31 -9.96
N PRO A 699 33.75 10.48 -10.96
CA PRO A 699 33.62 11.54 -11.95
C PRO A 699 32.33 11.45 -12.78
N VAL A 700 31.46 12.45 -12.63
CA VAL A 700 30.18 12.52 -13.32
C VAL A 700 30.38 12.88 -14.81
N PRO A 701 29.85 12.08 -15.75
CA PRO A 701 29.89 12.42 -17.16
C PRO A 701 28.95 13.59 -17.45
N VAL A 702 29.52 14.73 -17.80
CA VAL A 702 28.76 15.99 -17.98
C VAL A 702 28.57 16.38 -19.45
N GLY A 703 29.33 15.82 -20.39
CA GLY A 703 29.17 16.16 -21.82
C GLY A 703 29.33 17.65 -22.09
N ARG A 704 28.41 18.22 -22.89
CA ARG A 704 28.31 19.68 -23.10
C ARG A 704 27.59 20.43 -21.96
N GLY A 705 27.13 19.72 -20.96
CA GLY A 705 26.35 20.25 -19.85
C GLY A 705 25.39 19.19 -19.32
N GLN A 706 25.29 19.07 -18.01
CA GLN A 706 24.46 18.08 -17.34
C GLN A 706 23.91 18.67 -16.05
N VAL A 707 22.91 17.99 -15.48
CA VAL A 707 22.48 18.27 -14.11
C VAL A 707 23.05 17.23 -13.15
N VAL A 708 23.48 17.69 -11.98
CA VAL A 708 23.88 16.84 -10.86
C VAL A 708 22.95 17.08 -9.70
N GLU A 709 22.42 16.00 -9.16
CA GLU A 709 21.44 16.06 -8.09
C GLU A 709 22.14 15.85 -6.75
N LEU A 710 21.96 16.79 -5.83
CA LEU A 710 22.42 16.68 -4.45
C LEU A 710 21.21 16.51 -3.55
N THR A 711 21.18 15.42 -2.80
CA THR A 711 20.12 15.13 -1.83
C THR A 711 20.76 14.86 -0.48
N GLY A 712 20.28 15.52 0.56
CA GLY A 712 20.85 15.45 1.90
C GLY A 712 19.91 16.01 2.95
N TRP A 713 20.47 16.53 4.03
CA TRP A 713 19.72 17.23 5.08
C TRP A 713 20.53 18.36 5.71
N VAL A 714 19.81 19.38 6.22
CA VAL A 714 20.38 20.55 6.90
C VAL A 714 19.48 20.93 8.08
N VAL A 715 20.08 21.07 9.27
CA VAL A 715 19.40 21.46 10.51
C VAL A 715 20.27 22.43 11.29
N HIS A 716 19.64 23.37 12.00
CA HIS A 716 20.33 24.18 12.99
C HIS A 716 19.67 24.00 14.37
N ALA A 717 20.47 23.66 15.38
CA ALA A 717 20.02 23.17 16.69
C ALA A 717 19.16 24.17 17.50
N ALA A 718 19.34 25.47 17.26
CA ALA A 718 18.71 26.54 18.05
C ALA A 718 17.86 27.55 17.26
N VAL A 719 17.88 27.50 15.93
CA VAL A 719 17.24 28.51 15.05
C VAL A 719 16.73 27.79 13.82
N GLY A 720 15.51 28.08 13.36
CA GLY A 720 14.97 27.48 12.15
C GLY A 720 15.78 27.86 10.91
N VAL A 721 15.88 26.96 9.94
CA VAL A 721 16.43 27.23 8.62
C VAL A 721 15.33 27.77 7.72
N ARG A 722 15.60 28.89 7.05
CA ARG A 722 14.69 29.56 6.12
C ARG A 722 14.92 29.11 4.68
N ALA A 723 16.18 28.98 4.26
CA ALA A 723 16.55 28.56 2.92
C ALA A 723 17.94 27.94 2.89
N VAL A 724 18.17 27.03 1.94
CA VAL A 724 19.48 26.48 1.63
C VAL A 724 19.78 26.80 0.16
N ARG A 725 20.99 27.29 -0.11
CA ARG A 725 21.49 27.57 -1.46
C ARG A 725 22.79 26.81 -1.68
N PHE A 726 22.97 26.28 -2.87
CA PHE A 726 24.22 25.65 -3.30
C PHE A 726 24.81 26.47 -4.44
N THR A 727 26.12 26.62 -4.44
CA THR A 727 26.86 27.30 -5.51
C THR A 727 27.83 26.32 -6.13
N ALA A 728 27.70 26.09 -7.43
CA ALA A 728 28.60 25.28 -8.24
C ALA A 728 28.92 26.04 -9.54
N ASP A 729 30.19 26.06 -9.93
CA ASP A 729 30.65 26.76 -11.14
C ASP A 729 30.20 28.24 -11.21
N GLY A 730 30.18 28.92 -10.06
CA GLY A 730 29.71 30.31 -9.92
C GLY A 730 28.19 30.51 -10.04
N ALA A 731 27.42 29.45 -10.34
CA ALA A 731 25.96 29.50 -10.39
C ALA A 731 25.35 29.09 -9.04
N GLU A 732 24.51 29.97 -8.48
CA GLU A 732 23.76 29.70 -7.25
C GLU A 732 22.40 29.08 -7.59
N VAL A 733 22.05 27.99 -6.89
CA VAL A 733 20.76 27.31 -6.97
C VAL A 733 20.15 27.28 -5.58
N THR A 734 18.90 27.76 -5.47
CA THR A 734 18.12 27.57 -4.24
C THR A 734 17.62 26.13 -4.19
N ALA A 735 17.97 25.42 -3.12
CA ALA A 735 17.54 24.06 -2.92
C ALA A 735 16.08 24.00 -2.50
N GLU A 736 15.42 22.89 -2.82
CA GLU A 736 14.20 22.52 -2.13
C GLU A 736 14.55 22.07 -0.71
N TYR A 737 14.05 22.81 0.27
CA TYR A 737 14.24 22.55 1.68
C TYR A 737 12.89 22.27 2.34
N GLY A 738 12.90 21.42 3.38
CA GLY A 738 11.67 21.02 4.06
C GLY A 738 11.15 19.64 3.64
N LEU A 739 11.96 18.84 2.96
CA LEU A 739 11.64 17.44 2.64
C LEU A 739 11.64 16.61 3.92
N SER A 740 10.74 15.63 4.01
CA SER A 740 10.66 14.78 5.21
C SER A 740 11.91 13.90 5.30
N ARG A 741 12.63 13.99 6.42
CA ARG A 741 13.80 13.15 6.73
C ARG A 741 13.69 12.67 8.17
N PRO A 742 12.74 11.78 8.46
CA PRO A 742 12.42 11.43 9.82
C PRO A 742 13.46 10.46 10.41
N ASP A 743 14.25 9.78 9.56
CA ASP A 743 15.52 9.12 9.88
C ASP A 743 16.53 10.11 10.50
N VAL A 744 16.74 11.27 9.86
CA VAL A 744 17.63 12.33 10.34
C VAL A 744 17.10 12.96 11.61
N SER A 745 15.80 13.26 11.67
CA SER A 745 15.17 13.83 12.86
C SER A 745 15.33 12.90 14.07
N ALA A 746 15.14 11.58 13.88
CA ALA A 746 15.36 10.59 14.93
C ALA A 746 16.83 10.51 15.36
N ALA A 747 17.77 10.46 14.42
CA ALA A 747 19.20 10.38 14.71
C ALA A 747 19.72 11.64 15.45
N LEU A 748 19.31 12.84 15.01
CA LEU A 748 19.66 14.09 15.68
C LEU A 748 19.02 14.18 17.07
N HIS A 749 17.76 13.76 17.24
CA HIS A 749 17.13 13.72 18.55
C HIS A 749 17.85 12.77 19.52
N ALA A 750 18.27 11.58 19.05
CA ALA A 750 19.08 10.66 19.85
C ALA A 750 20.43 11.27 20.26
N ALA A 751 21.02 12.12 19.41
CA ALA A 751 22.23 12.89 19.70
C ALA A 751 22.00 14.17 20.53
N GLY A 752 20.76 14.42 21.00
CA GLY A 752 20.40 15.60 21.79
C GLY A 752 20.20 16.89 20.99
N VAL A 753 20.16 16.82 19.66
CA VAL A 753 19.94 17.95 18.75
C VAL A 753 18.48 17.98 18.32
N ARG A 754 17.74 19.07 18.62
CA ARG A 754 16.36 19.24 18.14
C ARG A 754 16.33 19.49 16.64
N ALA A 755 15.60 18.67 15.90
CA ALA A 755 15.50 18.73 14.45
C ALA A 755 14.04 18.66 13.98
N PRO A 756 13.54 19.64 13.20
CA PRO A 756 12.20 19.58 12.63
C PRO A 756 12.07 18.43 11.63
N GLU A 757 10.86 17.88 11.45
CA GLU A 757 10.60 16.77 10.52
C GLU A 757 10.92 17.11 9.04
N GLY A 758 11.00 18.40 8.69
CA GLY A 758 11.38 18.90 7.37
C GLY A 758 12.84 19.32 7.28
N SER A 759 13.79 18.43 7.55
CA SER A 759 15.23 18.72 7.47
C SER A 759 15.86 18.38 6.12
N GLY A 760 15.17 17.64 5.27
CA GLY A 760 15.69 17.20 3.98
C GLY A 760 15.88 18.35 3.00
N VAL A 761 16.97 18.26 2.23
CA VAL A 761 17.32 19.19 1.17
C VAL A 761 17.57 18.44 -0.14
N HIS A 762 17.11 19.02 -1.25
CA HIS A 762 17.37 18.52 -2.61
C HIS A 762 17.70 19.70 -3.53
N ALA A 763 18.76 19.58 -4.33
CA ALA A 763 19.16 20.59 -5.30
C ALA A 763 19.60 19.97 -6.62
N ARG A 764 19.24 20.62 -7.73
CA ARG A 764 19.68 20.25 -9.08
C ARG A 764 20.68 21.28 -9.57
N LEU A 765 21.94 20.91 -9.58
CA LEU A 765 23.04 21.77 -10.00
C LEU A 765 23.26 21.64 -11.50
N ALA A 766 23.26 22.76 -12.20
CA ALA A 766 23.71 22.79 -13.58
C ALA A 766 25.23 22.79 -13.61
N VAL A 767 25.83 21.83 -14.30
CA VAL A 767 27.27 21.67 -14.36
C VAL A 767 27.70 21.59 -15.82
N ARG A 768 28.69 22.40 -16.19
CA ARG A 768 29.35 22.36 -17.50
C ARG A 768 30.75 21.81 -17.32
N THR A 769 31.31 21.18 -18.36
CA THR A 769 32.74 20.89 -18.35
C THR A 769 33.52 22.17 -18.60
N ALA A 770 34.09 22.74 -17.55
CA ALA A 770 35.21 23.67 -17.67
C ALA A 770 36.52 22.87 -17.88
N ALA A 771 37.63 23.52 -18.19
CA ALA A 771 38.94 22.86 -18.30
C ALA A 771 39.39 22.14 -17.00
N ALA A 772 38.76 22.44 -15.86
CA ALA A 772 39.00 21.81 -14.57
C ALA A 772 38.27 20.46 -14.44
N ARG A 773 38.96 19.45 -13.90
CA ARG A 773 38.42 18.09 -13.64
C ARG A 773 37.51 18.03 -12.40
N GLU A 774 37.42 19.14 -11.66
CA GLU A 774 36.67 19.26 -10.42
C GLU A 774 36.00 20.63 -10.36
N VAL A 775 34.73 20.66 -9.94
CA VAL A 775 33.92 21.87 -9.82
C VAL A 775 33.80 22.25 -8.33
N PRO A 776 34.30 23.42 -7.91
CA PRO A 776 34.15 23.88 -6.53
C PRO A 776 32.67 23.98 -6.14
N LEU A 777 32.34 23.46 -4.96
CA LEU A 777 30.98 23.39 -4.45
C LEU A 777 30.91 24.01 -3.05
N SER A 778 29.91 24.87 -2.82
CA SER A 778 29.65 25.47 -1.51
C SER A 778 28.16 25.51 -1.21
N MET A 779 27.82 25.58 0.07
CA MET A 779 26.46 25.66 0.60
C MET A 779 26.31 26.90 1.49
N ALA A 780 25.22 27.65 1.31
CA ALA A 780 24.81 28.75 2.16
C ALA A 780 23.46 28.44 2.82
N VAL A 781 23.37 28.56 4.15
CA VAL A 781 22.19 28.28 4.95
C VAL A 781 21.70 29.59 5.58
N GLU A 782 20.52 30.07 5.15
CA GLU A 782 19.87 31.25 5.72
C GLU A 782 18.95 30.83 6.86
N LEU A 783 19.16 31.38 8.06
CA LEU A 783 18.36 31.12 9.26
C LEU A 783 17.18 32.09 9.36
N THR A 784 16.17 31.73 10.16
CA THR A 784 14.94 32.55 10.34
C THR A 784 15.17 33.92 10.99
N ASP A 785 16.31 34.13 11.65
CA ASP A 785 16.72 35.43 12.21
C ASP A 785 17.53 36.30 11.23
N GLY A 786 17.76 35.81 10.00
CA GLY A 786 18.47 36.50 8.93
C GLY A 786 19.98 36.23 8.90
N THR A 787 20.52 35.42 9.80
CA THR A 787 21.92 34.97 9.72
C THR A 787 22.13 34.03 8.53
N VAL A 788 23.24 34.19 7.79
CA VAL A 788 23.65 33.30 6.69
C VAL A 788 24.94 32.60 7.07
N LEU A 789 24.94 31.27 7.05
CA LEU A 789 26.11 30.43 7.36
C LEU A 789 26.63 29.79 6.07
N HIS A 790 27.95 29.80 5.86
CA HIS A 790 28.59 29.24 4.66
C HIS A 790 29.39 27.97 5.00
N ARG A 791 29.34 26.97 4.12
CA ARG A 791 30.08 25.71 4.22
C ARG A 791 30.66 25.32 2.87
N ASP A 792 31.95 25.05 2.83
CA ASP A 792 32.59 24.44 1.66
C ASP A 792 32.26 22.95 1.66
N LEU A 793 31.88 22.42 0.49
CA LEU A 793 31.63 21.00 0.28
C LEU A 793 32.79 20.40 -0.53
N PRO A 794 32.97 19.07 -0.52
CA PRO A 794 33.91 18.42 -1.41
C PRO A 794 33.66 18.88 -2.87
N PRO A 795 34.72 19.17 -3.65
CA PRO A 795 34.54 19.56 -5.03
C PRO A 795 33.94 18.39 -5.83
N LEU A 796 33.07 18.71 -6.79
CA LEU A 796 32.38 17.71 -7.60
C LEU A 796 33.29 17.25 -8.74
N PRO A 797 33.70 15.96 -8.80
CA PRO A 797 34.50 15.44 -9.89
C PRO A 797 33.65 15.32 -11.17
N VAL A 798 34.16 15.83 -12.29
CA VAL A 798 33.45 15.86 -13.58
C VAL A 798 34.33 15.38 -14.74
N ARG A 799 33.70 14.81 -15.77
CA ARG A 799 34.39 14.40 -17.00
C ARG A 799 33.61 14.77 -18.28
N PRO A 800 34.32 15.10 -19.39
CA PRO A 800 33.72 15.65 -20.61
C PRO A 800 32.82 14.71 -21.42
N GLY A 801 32.79 13.39 -21.18
CA GLY A 801 32.02 12.46 -22.02
C GLY A 801 31.94 11.04 -21.45
N SER A 802 31.41 10.10 -22.26
CA SER A 802 31.33 8.67 -21.92
C SER A 802 32.71 8.06 -21.69
N SER A 803 32.74 6.99 -20.89
CA SER A 803 33.94 6.20 -20.56
C SER A 803 34.05 4.96 -21.44
N ARG A 804 33.05 4.70 -22.28
CA ARG A 804 32.99 3.50 -23.12
C ARG A 804 33.67 3.76 -24.46
N GLU A 805 34.48 2.80 -24.87
CA GLU A 805 35.07 2.79 -26.20
C GLU A 805 34.01 2.42 -27.24
N ARG A 806 33.94 3.18 -28.32
CA ARG A 806 33.00 2.93 -29.42
C ARG A 806 33.42 1.69 -30.19
N LEU A 807 32.44 0.91 -30.63
CA LEU A 807 32.68 -0.25 -31.47
C LEU A 807 33.08 0.16 -32.89
N VAL A 808 33.82 -0.71 -33.57
CA VAL A 808 34.11 -0.57 -35.00
C VAL A 808 33.00 -1.30 -35.76
N GLY A 809 32.21 -0.56 -36.54
CA GLY A 809 31.10 -1.13 -37.30
C GLY A 809 31.56 -1.95 -38.50
N HIS A 810 30.98 -3.13 -38.68
CA HIS A 810 31.14 -3.95 -39.88
C HIS A 810 30.02 -3.65 -40.89
N TRP A 811 30.26 -2.67 -41.76
CA TRP A 811 29.33 -2.19 -42.77
C TRP A 811 29.39 -3.05 -44.04
N THR A 812 28.27 -3.65 -44.46
CA THR A 812 28.24 -4.58 -45.61
C THR A 812 27.50 -4.04 -46.84
N GLY A 813 26.75 -2.94 -46.70
CA GLY A 813 25.93 -2.35 -47.76
C GLY A 813 26.49 -1.03 -48.31
N THR A 814 25.74 -0.41 -49.21
CA THR A 814 26.00 0.94 -49.74
C THR A 814 24.93 1.92 -49.27
N GLY A 815 25.28 3.20 -49.07
CA GLY A 815 24.34 4.24 -48.60
C GLY A 815 24.58 4.64 -47.15
N PRO A 816 23.61 5.31 -46.48
CA PRO A 816 23.76 5.73 -45.08
C PRO A 816 24.01 4.54 -44.13
N LYS A 817 24.90 4.70 -43.17
CA LYS A 817 25.25 3.70 -42.15
C LYS A 817 24.31 3.82 -40.95
N VAL A 818 23.57 2.76 -40.65
CA VAL A 818 22.62 2.73 -39.52
C VAL A 818 23.15 1.86 -38.39
N ALA A 819 23.40 2.46 -37.23
CA ALA A 819 23.69 1.73 -36.00
C ALA A 819 22.36 1.34 -35.32
N VAL A 820 22.03 0.06 -35.31
CA VAL A 820 20.91 -0.48 -34.53
C VAL A 820 21.38 -0.68 -33.09
N CYS A 821 20.70 -0.06 -32.13
CA CYS A 821 21.02 -0.17 -30.71
C CYS A 821 19.93 -1.00 -30.02
N LEU A 822 20.17 -2.30 -29.89
CA LEU A 822 19.26 -3.26 -29.29
C LEU A 822 19.54 -3.36 -27.78
N ALA A 823 18.55 -3.00 -26.95
CA ALA A 823 18.63 -3.20 -25.51
C ALA A 823 18.13 -4.61 -25.16
N LEU A 824 18.92 -5.36 -24.41
CA LEU A 824 18.67 -6.77 -24.11
C LEU A 824 18.67 -7.00 -22.59
N TYR A 825 17.68 -7.73 -22.08
CA TYR A 825 17.64 -8.20 -20.70
C TYR A 825 16.69 -9.40 -20.59
N GLU A 826 17.23 -10.57 -20.23
CA GLU A 826 16.50 -11.84 -20.12
C GLU A 826 15.45 -12.05 -21.25
N PRO A 827 15.86 -11.98 -22.54
CA PRO A 827 14.94 -12.11 -23.66
C PRO A 827 14.30 -13.51 -23.73
N ASP A 828 13.03 -13.56 -24.16
CA ASP A 828 12.53 -14.78 -24.79
C ASP A 828 13.32 -15.01 -26.09
N ILE A 829 14.04 -16.12 -26.15
CA ILE A 829 14.96 -16.45 -27.24
C ILE A 829 14.23 -16.58 -28.58
N LYS A 830 12.94 -16.97 -28.59
CA LYS A 830 12.15 -17.02 -29.83
C LYS A 830 11.81 -15.61 -30.33
N PHE A 831 11.42 -14.71 -29.43
CA PHE A 831 11.11 -13.33 -29.80
C PHE A 831 12.38 -12.60 -30.26
N LEU A 832 13.49 -12.78 -29.55
CA LEU A 832 14.78 -12.24 -29.97
C LEU A 832 15.23 -12.79 -31.33
N ALA A 833 15.06 -14.10 -31.57
CA ALA A 833 15.38 -14.68 -32.88
C ALA A 833 14.56 -14.03 -33.99
N ALA A 834 13.24 -13.87 -33.81
CA ALA A 834 12.38 -13.21 -34.77
C ALA A 834 12.77 -11.73 -35.01
N GLN A 835 13.10 -11.00 -33.95
CA GLN A 835 13.53 -9.62 -34.04
C GLN A 835 14.87 -9.50 -34.80
N LEU A 836 15.86 -10.35 -34.49
CA LEU A 836 17.15 -10.39 -35.19
C LEU A 836 16.99 -10.77 -36.66
N ASP A 837 16.11 -11.73 -36.98
CA ASP A 837 15.81 -12.11 -38.36
C ASP A 837 15.12 -10.98 -39.13
N SER A 838 14.25 -10.21 -38.48
CA SER A 838 13.63 -9.02 -39.08
C SER A 838 14.62 -7.90 -39.39
N ILE A 839 15.69 -7.76 -38.57
CA ILE A 839 16.82 -6.86 -38.84
C ILE A 839 17.64 -7.39 -40.04
N ARG A 840 17.88 -8.71 -40.10
CA ARG A 840 18.57 -9.34 -41.24
C ARG A 840 17.84 -9.13 -42.57
N ALA A 841 16.51 -9.13 -42.53
CA ALA A 841 15.64 -8.99 -43.69
C ALA A 841 15.45 -7.53 -44.17
N GLN A 842 16.07 -6.53 -43.53
CA GLN A 842 15.94 -5.14 -43.96
C GLN A 842 16.43 -4.92 -45.41
N GLN A 843 15.61 -4.24 -46.22
CA GLN A 843 15.93 -3.86 -47.60
C GLN A 843 17.12 -2.90 -47.66
N HIS A 844 17.26 -2.01 -46.67
CA HIS A 844 18.47 -1.23 -46.48
C HIS A 844 19.51 -2.09 -45.76
N THR A 845 20.57 -2.48 -46.45
CA THR A 845 21.55 -3.47 -45.94
C THR A 845 22.74 -2.87 -45.20
N ASN A 846 22.90 -1.54 -45.22
CA ASN A 846 24.04 -0.86 -44.60
C ASN A 846 23.79 -0.54 -43.11
N TRP A 847 23.68 -1.57 -42.29
CA TRP A 847 23.48 -1.46 -40.85
C TRP A 847 24.49 -2.30 -40.04
N PHE A 848 24.63 -1.93 -38.77
CA PHE A 848 25.41 -2.63 -37.75
C PHE A 848 24.63 -2.62 -36.44
N CYS A 849 24.48 -3.75 -35.77
CA CYS A 849 23.66 -3.90 -34.58
C CYS A 849 24.50 -4.13 -33.32
N VAL A 850 24.38 -3.22 -32.36
CA VAL A 850 24.92 -3.32 -31.01
C VAL A 850 23.85 -3.92 -30.11
N LEU A 851 24.03 -5.17 -29.68
CA LEU A 851 23.22 -5.78 -28.64
C LEU A 851 23.87 -5.44 -27.29
N CYS A 852 23.21 -4.58 -26.53
CA CYS A 852 23.68 -4.15 -25.22
C CYS A 852 22.87 -4.89 -24.15
N ASP A 853 23.49 -5.89 -23.54
CA ASP A 853 22.87 -6.70 -22.48
C ASP A 853 22.95 -6.00 -21.11
N ASP A 854 21.84 -6.03 -20.39
CA ASP A 854 21.65 -5.39 -19.08
C ASP A 854 21.89 -6.34 -17.90
N GLY A 855 22.91 -7.19 -18.00
CA GLY A 855 23.28 -8.11 -16.93
C GLY A 855 22.40 -9.35 -16.88
N SER A 856 22.14 -9.97 -18.04
CA SER A 856 21.48 -11.29 -18.10
C SER A 856 22.40 -12.41 -17.60
N THR A 857 21.82 -13.57 -17.28
CA THR A 857 22.59 -14.75 -16.91
C THR A 857 23.52 -15.22 -18.04
N GLU A 858 24.58 -15.95 -17.67
CA GLU A 858 25.52 -16.50 -18.65
C GLU A 858 24.88 -17.53 -19.58
N ASP A 859 23.87 -18.26 -19.12
CA ASP A 859 23.10 -19.20 -19.94
C ASP A 859 22.33 -18.44 -21.04
N THR A 860 21.61 -17.38 -20.66
CA THR A 860 20.92 -16.49 -21.60
C THR A 860 21.91 -15.89 -22.61
N LEU A 861 23.06 -15.38 -22.14
CA LEU A 861 24.09 -14.81 -23.02
C LEU A 861 24.67 -15.85 -23.99
N ALA A 862 24.81 -17.12 -23.58
CA ALA A 862 25.25 -18.19 -24.47
C ALA A 862 24.25 -18.43 -25.61
N GLU A 863 22.94 -18.41 -25.33
CA GLU A 863 21.89 -18.53 -26.36
C GLU A 863 21.88 -17.33 -27.30
N VAL A 864 21.99 -16.11 -26.76
CA VAL A 864 22.09 -14.89 -27.58
C VAL A 864 23.31 -14.94 -28.50
N ARG A 865 24.48 -15.36 -27.98
CA ARG A 865 25.70 -15.53 -28.79
C ARG A 865 25.50 -16.52 -29.93
N ALA A 866 24.76 -17.61 -29.69
CA ALA A 866 24.44 -18.59 -30.73
C ALA A 866 23.55 -17.98 -31.83
N LEU A 867 22.56 -17.15 -31.48
CA LEU A 867 21.67 -16.49 -32.44
C LEU A 867 22.39 -15.51 -33.39
N VAL A 868 23.44 -14.85 -32.91
CA VAL A 868 24.21 -13.87 -33.71
C VAL A 868 25.50 -14.46 -34.31
N GLN A 869 25.80 -15.73 -34.03
CA GLN A 869 27.04 -16.36 -34.43
C GLN A 869 27.22 -16.36 -35.96
N GLY A 870 28.39 -15.93 -36.42
CA GLY A 870 28.77 -15.95 -37.84
C GLY A 870 28.30 -14.75 -38.66
N ASP A 871 27.52 -13.83 -38.10
CA ASP A 871 27.17 -12.57 -38.74
C ASP A 871 27.93 -11.40 -38.08
N PRO A 872 29.00 -10.87 -38.71
CA PRO A 872 29.84 -9.84 -38.11
C PRO A 872 29.14 -8.49 -37.95
N ARG A 873 27.92 -8.33 -38.47
CA ARG A 873 27.12 -7.11 -38.31
C ARG A 873 26.51 -6.99 -36.92
N PHE A 874 26.53 -8.04 -36.10
CA PHE A 874 26.04 -8.04 -34.72
C PHE A 874 27.20 -8.05 -33.73
N ALA A 875 27.13 -7.20 -32.70
CA ALA A 875 28.08 -7.16 -31.60
C ALA A 875 27.35 -7.16 -30.26
N LEU A 876 27.56 -8.23 -29.47
CA LEU A 876 27.02 -8.37 -28.12
C LEU A 876 28.00 -7.79 -27.10
N VAL A 877 27.52 -6.88 -26.25
CA VAL A 877 28.25 -6.28 -25.13
C VAL A 877 27.40 -6.43 -23.87
N ALA A 878 27.93 -7.12 -22.86
CA ALA A 878 27.24 -7.33 -21.59
C ALA A 878 27.68 -6.32 -20.53
N ASN A 879 26.72 -5.81 -19.77
CA ASN A 879 26.97 -5.04 -18.56
C ASN A 879 27.23 -5.97 -17.37
N GLU A 880 27.99 -5.49 -16.38
CA GLU A 880 28.24 -6.25 -15.13
C GLU A 880 27.00 -6.32 -14.25
N ASP A 881 26.22 -5.23 -14.22
CA ASP A 881 24.99 -5.09 -13.44
C ASP A 881 23.85 -4.62 -14.33
N ASN A 882 22.62 -5.00 -13.95
CA ASN A 882 21.38 -4.46 -14.49
C ASN A 882 21.22 -2.98 -14.09
N VAL A 883 21.20 -2.09 -15.08
CA VAL A 883 21.05 -0.64 -14.89
C VAL A 883 19.71 -0.09 -15.35
N GLY A 884 18.82 -0.95 -15.84
CA GLY A 884 17.51 -0.61 -16.37
C GLY A 884 17.57 -0.08 -17.80
N PHE A 885 16.46 -0.27 -18.53
CA PHE A 885 16.35 -0.01 -19.97
C PHE A 885 16.80 1.40 -20.38
N TYR A 886 16.44 2.46 -19.64
CA TYR A 886 16.80 3.85 -19.97
C TYR A 886 18.32 4.06 -20.01
N ALA A 887 19.04 3.55 -19.00
CA ALA A 887 20.49 3.64 -18.96
C ALA A 887 21.13 2.67 -19.96
N ASN A 888 20.53 1.51 -20.20
CA ASN A 888 21.03 0.53 -21.15
C ASN A 888 20.97 1.03 -22.61
N PHE A 889 19.89 1.71 -23.02
CA PHE A 889 19.83 2.39 -24.32
C PHE A 889 20.89 3.50 -24.45
N GLY A 890 21.14 4.24 -23.37
CA GLY A 890 22.24 5.22 -23.33
C GLY A 890 23.60 4.56 -23.55
N ARG A 891 23.86 3.43 -22.89
CA ARG A 891 25.09 2.63 -23.06
C ARG A 891 25.21 2.08 -24.49
N ALA A 892 24.13 1.56 -25.06
CA ALA A 892 24.10 1.09 -26.45
C ALA A 892 24.46 2.20 -27.45
N ALA A 893 23.91 3.41 -27.26
CA ALA A 893 24.22 4.57 -28.11
C ALA A 893 25.66 5.09 -27.90
N GLU A 894 26.21 4.97 -26.70
CA GLU A 894 27.63 5.27 -26.43
C GLU A 894 28.57 4.28 -27.11
N LEU A 895 28.17 3.01 -27.24
CA LEU A 895 28.93 1.95 -27.93
C LEU A 895 28.80 2.04 -29.46
N ALA A 896 27.81 2.75 -30.00
CA ALA A 896 27.58 2.85 -31.43
C ALA A 896 28.82 3.37 -32.19
N PRO A 897 29.12 2.83 -33.39
CA PRO A 897 30.27 3.24 -34.17
C PRO A 897 30.30 4.73 -34.48
N ALA A 898 31.48 5.34 -34.40
CA ALA A 898 31.67 6.78 -34.59
C ALA A 898 31.34 7.25 -36.02
N ASP A 899 31.40 6.35 -37.00
CA ASP A 899 31.15 6.61 -38.41
C ASP A 899 29.72 6.24 -38.85
N ALA A 900 28.81 5.97 -37.91
CA ALA A 900 27.39 5.82 -38.19
C ALA A 900 26.76 7.17 -38.61
N ASP A 901 25.82 7.14 -39.54
CA ASP A 901 25.05 8.31 -39.98
C ASP A 901 23.75 8.45 -39.19
N ALA A 902 23.15 7.33 -38.78
CA ALA A 902 21.93 7.28 -38.00
C ALA A 902 21.95 6.17 -36.93
N ILE A 903 21.14 6.33 -35.89
CA ILE A 903 20.94 5.39 -34.79
C ILE A 903 19.47 4.97 -34.78
N ALA A 904 19.21 3.67 -34.72
CA ALA A 904 17.89 3.07 -34.57
C ALA A 904 17.79 2.35 -33.22
N PRO A 905 17.10 2.90 -32.21
CA PRO A 905 16.78 2.16 -31.00
C PRO A 905 15.93 0.93 -31.33
N CYS A 906 16.18 -0.16 -30.63
CA CYS A 906 15.56 -1.44 -30.92
C CYS A 906 15.25 -2.19 -29.61
N ASP A 907 14.00 -2.60 -29.47
CA ASP A 907 13.61 -3.54 -28.41
C ASP A 907 13.93 -4.98 -28.84
N GLN A 908 13.92 -5.91 -27.89
CA GLN A 908 14.37 -7.30 -28.09
C GLN A 908 13.28 -8.26 -28.61
N ASP A 909 12.02 -7.83 -28.65
CA ASP A 909 10.81 -8.67 -28.73
C ASP A 909 9.83 -8.30 -29.87
N ASP A 910 10.16 -7.27 -30.66
CA ASP A 910 9.37 -6.80 -31.80
C ASP A 910 9.62 -7.59 -33.11
N VAL A 911 8.94 -7.18 -34.20
CA VAL A 911 9.24 -7.64 -35.57
C VAL A 911 9.23 -6.46 -36.55
N TRP A 912 10.39 -6.12 -37.12
CA TRP A 912 10.52 -5.02 -38.09
C TRP A 912 9.95 -5.39 -39.47
N HIS A 913 9.28 -4.44 -40.13
CA HIS A 913 8.95 -4.60 -41.55
C HIS A 913 10.22 -4.41 -42.41
N GLU A 914 10.32 -5.13 -43.52
CA GLU A 914 11.53 -5.14 -44.37
C GLU A 914 11.92 -3.76 -44.92
N ASP A 915 10.95 -2.86 -45.08
CA ASP A 915 11.13 -1.51 -45.62
C ASP A 915 11.30 -0.43 -44.52
N LYS A 916 11.41 -0.81 -43.24
CA LYS A 916 11.49 0.13 -42.12
C LYS A 916 12.65 1.10 -42.24
N LEU A 917 13.88 0.59 -42.35
CA LEU A 917 15.08 1.44 -42.39
C LEU A 917 15.09 2.36 -43.62
N SER A 918 14.72 1.85 -44.80
CA SER A 918 14.66 2.66 -46.02
C SER A 918 13.60 3.77 -45.94
N SER A 919 12.45 3.45 -45.32
CA SER A 919 11.36 4.42 -45.13
C SER A 919 11.72 5.52 -44.14
N LEU A 920 12.38 5.16 -43.03
CA LEU A 920 12.83 6.13 -42.03
C LEU A 920 14.00 7.00 -42.54
N LEU A 921 14.87 6.46 -43.39
CA LEU A 921 15.98 7.21 -43.99
C LEU A 921 15.54 8.22 -45.04
N ALA A 922 14.44 7.97 -45.77
CA ALA A 922 14.04 8.81 -46.89
C ALA A 922 13.79 10.29 -46.50
N PRO A 923 13.09 10.61 -45.40
CA PRO A 923 12.97 11.99 -44.92
C PRO A 923 14.28 12.60 -44.41
N MET A 924 15.23 11.78 -43.94
CA MET A 924 16.53 12.25 -43.43
C MET A 924 17.49 12.71 -44.54
N THR A 925 17.03 12.76 -45.79
CA THR A 925 17.74 13.49 -46.86
C THR A 925 17.73 15.00 -46.61
N ASP A 926 16.70 15.50 -45.93
CA ASP A 926 16.66 16.88 -45.43
C ASP A 926 17.51 17.01 -44.15
N PRO A 927 18.56 17.85 -44.14
CA PRO A 927 19.39 18.08 -42.95
C PRO A 927 18.61 18.67 -41.77
N GLU A 928 17.45 19.31 -41.98
CA GLU A 928 16.62 19.80 -40.88
C GLU A 928 15.92 18.67 -40.13
N VAL A 929 15.69 17.52 -40.77
CA VAL A 929 15.08 16.35 -40.13
C VAL A 929 16.12 15.65 -39.27
N GLN A 930 15.92 15.73 -37.95
CA GLN A 930 16.85 15.22 -36.95
C GLN A 930 16.42 13.85 -36.39
N LEU A 931 15.13 13.55 -36.43
CA LEU A 931 14.55 12.26 -36.05
C LEU A 931 13.32 11.96 -36.93
N VAL A 932 13.18 10.72 -37.34
CA VAL A 932 11.99 10.20 -38.03
C VAL A 932 11.43 9.06 -37.20
N TYR A 933 10.11 8.98 -37.04
CA TYR A 933 9.45 7.86 -36.38
C TYR A 933 8.18 7.49 -37.12
N ALA A 934 7.68 6.29 -36.88
CA ALA A 934 6.51 5.77 -37.56
C ALA A 934 5.48 5.21 -36.58
N ASP A 935 4.30 4.91 -37.08
CA ASP A 935 3.33 4.12 -36.32
C ASP A 935 3.81 2.67 -36.17
N MET A 936 3.09 1.90 -35.36
CA MET A 936 3.37 0.51 -35.02
C MET A 936 2.08 -0.28 -35.03
N ARG A 937 2.13 -1.47 -35.61
CA ARG A 937 1.02 -2.44 -35.53
C ARG A 937 1.10 -3.17 -34.20
N LEU A 938 -0.01 -3.45 -33.54
CA LEU A 938 -0.02 -4.32 -32.37
C LEU A 938 -0.25 -5.78 -32.76
N ILE A 939 0.56 -6.66 -32.17
CA ILE A 939 0.38 -8.11 -32.20
C ILE A 939 0.44 -8.68 -30.78
N ASP A 940 -0.14 -9.85 -30.56
CA ASP A 940 -0.01 -10.60 -29.30
C ASP A 940 1.24 -11.51 -29.29
N GLU A 941 1.45 -12.24 -28.19
CA GLU A 941 2.54 -13.20 -28.02
C GLU A 941 2.54 -14.36 -29.04
N HIS A 942 1.44 -14.56 -29.76
CA HIS A 942 1.26 -15.61 -30.78
C HIS A 942 1.29 -15.03 -32.21
N ASP A 943 1.77 -13.80 -32.41
CA ASP A 943 1.78 -13.08 -33.69
C ASP A 943 0.39 -12.73 -34.25
N ASN A 944 -0.68 -12.85 -33.46
CA ASN A 944 -2.01 -12.47 -33.92
C ASN A 944 -2.15 -10.94 -33.94
N HIS A 945 -2.72 -10.43 -35.02
CA HIS A 945 -3.01 -9.01 -35.17
C HIS A 945 -4.05 -8.51 -34.16
N LEU A 946 -3.69 -7.49 -33.37
CA LEU A 946 -4.58 -6.84 -32.43
C LEU A 946 -5.11 -5.50 -32.96
N ALA A 947 -4.24 -4.67 -33.54
CA ALA A 947 -4.61 -3.36 -34.10
C ALA A 947 -3.59 -2.84 -35.12
N ASP A 948 -4.04 -2.09 -36.13
CA ASP A 948 -3.15 -1.52 -37.16
C ASP A 948 -2.32 -0.32 -36.67
N SER A 949 -2.68 0.25 -35.52
CA SER A 949 -2.00 1.41 -34.91
C SER A 949 -1.92 1.28 -33.39
N PHE A 950 -0.78 1.70 -32.83
CA PHE A 950 -0.58 1.80 -31.39
C PHE A 950 -1.36 2.97 -30.78
N TRP A 951 -1.76 3.95 -31.58
CA TRP A 951 -2.27 5.23 -31.09
C TRP A 951 -3.75 5.42 -31.44
N LEU A 952 -4.64 4.54 -30.95
CA LEU A 952 -6.08 4.60 -31.33
C LEU A 952 -6.83 5.83 -30.76
N ASN A 953 -6.41 6.33 -29.60
CA ASN A 953 -7.15 7.36 -28.85
C ASN A 953 -6.42 8.70 -28.74
N ARG A 954 -5.31 8.89 -29.47
CA ARG A 954 -4.51 10.13 -29.42
C ARG A 954 -3.75 10.37 -30.72
N VAL A 955 -3.42 11.63 -30.97
CA VAL A 955 -2.66 12.03 -32.15
C VAL A 955 -1.18 11.65 -31.94
N ASN A 956 -0.64 10.83 -32.84
CA ASN A 956 0.76 10.40 -32.83
C ASN A 956 1.66 11.27 -33.72
N HIS A 957 1.52 12.58 -33.61
CA HIS A 957 2.28 13.53 -34.42
C HIS A 957 2.48 14.82 -33.65
N GLN A 958 3.46 14.82 -32.75
CA GLN A 958 3.85 16.03 -32.05
C GLN A 958 5.06 16.67 -32.72
N ASP A 959 4.89 17.91 -33.15
CA ASP A 959 5.91 18.76 -33.77
C ASP A 959 6.33 19.91 -32.83
N ASP A 960 5.80 19.95 -31.61
CA ASP A 960 6.04 21.03 -30.66
C ASP A 960 6.75 20.54 -29.39
N LEU A 961 7.85 21.22 -29.06
CA LEU A 961 8.73 20.83 -27.95
C LEU A 961 8.03 20.85 -26.59
N GLU A 962 7.10 21.77 -26.38
CA GLU A 962 6.45 21.95 -25.09
C GLU A 962 5.48 20.80 -24.79
N SER A 963 4.60 20.45 -25.73
CA SER A 963 3.69 19.31 -25.60
C SER A 963 4.47 18.00 -25.55
N LEU A 964 5.53 17.86 -26.36
CA LEU A 964 6.37 16.68 -26.37
C LEU A 964 6.97 16.48 -24.98
N LEU A 965 7.62 17.51 -24.40
CA LEU A 965 8.22 17.41 -23.06
C LEU A 965 7.22 16.98 -21.97
N LEU A 966 5.94 17.33 -22.11
CA LEU A 966 4.90 16.89 -21.19
C LEU A 966 4.52 15.42 -21.41
N LEU A 967 4.21 15.04 -22.65
CA LEU A 967 3.74 13.70 -23.00
C LEU A 967 4.47 13.19 -24.24
N ASN A 968 5.20 12.09 -24.06
CA ASN A 968 5.92 11.46 -25.15
C ASN A 968 4.96 10.81 -26.16
N THR A 969 5.17 11.07 -27.44
CA THR A 969 4.52 10.36 -28.56
C THR A 969 5.52 9.60 -29.43
N VAL A 970 6.82 9.76 -29.22
CA VAL A 970 7.84 9.07 -30.01
C VAL A 970 8.20 7.78 -29.30
N THR A 971 7.93 6.63 -29.92
CA THR A 971 8.39 5.32 -29.42
C THR A 971 9.78 5.00 -29.98
N GLY A 972 10.72 4.61 -29.12
CA GLY A 972 12.11 4.34 -29.48
C GLY A 972 12.27 3.31 -30.59
N ALA A 973 11.64 2.14 -30.43
CA ALA A 973 11.65 1.09 -31.44
C ALA A 973 11.11 1.54 -32.81
N SER A 974 10.30 2.60 -32.87
CA SER A 974 9.76 3.14 -34.12
C SER A 974 10.66 4.18 -34.81
N ALA A 975 11.75 4.61 -34.16
CA ALA A 975 12.48 5.81 -34.51
C ALA A 975 13.84 5.56 -35.19
N LEU A 976 14.27 6.54 -35.98
CA LEU A 976 15.61 6.67 -36.54
C LEU A 976 16.11 8.10 -36.30
N ILE A 977 17.34 8.22 -35.81
CA ILE A 977 17.86 9.46 -35.20
C ILE A 977 19.22 9.76 -35.82
N ARG A 978 19.54 11.03 -36.12
CA ARG A 978 20.87 11.34 -36.62
C ARG A 978 21.95 11.01 -35.59
N ALA A 979 22.98 10.30 -36.00
CA ALA A 979 24.03 9.84 -35.09
C ALA A 979 24.84 11.03 -34.53
N ASP A 980 25.11 12.05 -35.34
CA ASP A 980 25.83 13.25 -34.91
C ASP A 980 25.07 14.05 -33.84
N LEU A 981 23.74 14.14 -33.95
CA LEU A 981 22.88 14.71 -32.90
C LEU A 981 23.04 13.92 -31.60
N VAL A 982 22.95 12.59 -31.66
CA VAL A 982 23.06 11.74 -30.47
C VAL A 982 24.42 11.90 -29.81
N PHE A 983 25.51 11.82 -30.59
CA PHE A 983 26.88 11.88 -30.07
C PHE A 983 27.25 13.25 -29.50
N ASN A 984 26.76 14.33 -30.12
CA ASN A 984 27.19 15.68 -29.75
C ASN A 984 26.25 16.38 -28.76
N ARG A 985 24.96 16.01 -28.73
CA ARG A 985 23.93 16.73 -27.95
C ARG A 985 23.14 15.82 -27.00
N ALA A 986 22.82 14.59 -27.40
CA ALA A 986 22.00 13.72 -26.57
C ALA A 986 22.80 12.98 -25.48
N LEU A 987 24.05 12.59 -25.77
CA LEU A 987 24.90 11.88 -24.83
C LEU A 987 25.79 12.82 -23.98
N PRO A 988 26.09 12.45 -22.71
CA PRO A 988 25.49 11.34 -21.95
C PRO A 988 24.02 11.63 -21.66
N MET A 989 23.18 10.63 -21.47
CA MET A 989 21.77 10.88 -21.15
C MET A 989 21.63 11.58 -19.77
N PRO A 990 20.61 12.43 -19.56
CA PRO A 990 20.31 12.97 -18.23
C PRO A 990 20.05 11.83 -17.23
N PRO A 991 20.35 11.99 -15.93
CA PRO A 991 19.98 11.02 -14.90
C PRO A 991 18.51 10.56 -15.01
N GLY A 992 18.26 9.25 -14.92
CA GLY A 992 16.90 8.72 -15.09
C GLY A 992 15.98 9.08 -13.90
N THR A 993 14.71 9.38 -14.19
CA THR A 993 13.62 9.19 -13.21
C THR A 993 12.83 7.95 -13.63
N PRO A 994 11.99 7.35 -12.78
CA PRO A 994 11.07 6.28 -13.20
C PRO A 994 10.17 6.62 -14.40
N SER A 995 9.99 7.92 -14.71
CA SER A 995 9.22 8.42 -15.87
C SER A 995 10.09 8.81 -17.08
N ALA A 996 11.40 8.61 -16.99
CA ALA A 996 12.34 8.96 -18.06
C ALA A 996 12.41 7.86 -19.11
N PHE A 997 12.22 8.24 -20.37
CA PHE A 997 12.32 7.33 -21.51
C PHE A 997 13.35 7.88 -22.51
N HIS A 998 14.11 6.96 -23.13
CA HIS A 998 15.26 7.31 -23.95
C HIS A 998 14.84 7.98 -25.26
N ASP A 999 13.78 7.45 -25.86
CA ASP A 999 13.13 7.97 -27.05
C ASP A 999 12.60 9.39 -26.85
N HIS A 1000 12.03 9.66 -25.68
CA HIS A 1000 11.53 10.97 -25.31
C HIS A 1000 12.67 11.99 -25.24
N TRP A 1001 13.78 11.61 -24.62
CA TRP A 1001 14.98 12.44 -24.55
C TRP A 1001 15.56 12.74 -25.93
N PHE A 1002 15.66 11.72 -26.79
CA PHE A 1002 16.18 11.91 -28.15
C PHE A 1002 15.25 12.78 -29.00
N ALA A 1003 13.94 12.57 -28.93
CA ALA A 1003 12.96 13.37 -29.64
C ALA A 1003 12.97 14.83 -29.20
N ALA A 1004 13.05 15.10 -27.89
CA ALA A 1004 13.18 16.47 -27.39
C ALA A 1004 14.51 17.12 -27.82
N THR A 1005 15.61 16.35 -27.88
CA THR A 1005 16.90 16.83 -28.39
C THR A 1005 16.84 17.15 -29.89
N ALA A 1006 16.14 16.33 -30.66
CA ALA A 1006 15.93 16.52 -32.09
C ALA A 1006 15.11 17.77 -32.40
N LEU A 1007 13.98 17.98 -31.71
CA LEU A 1007 13.13 19.17 -31.87
C LEU A 1007 13.84 20.48 -31.50
N VAL A 1008 14.83 20.46 -30.60
CA VAL A 1008 15.62 21.66 -30.27
C VAL A 1008 16.62 22.02 -31.37
N ASN A 1009 17.03 21.05 -32.20
CA ASN A 1009 18.09 21.22 -33.20
C ASN A 1009 17.59 21.09 -34.66
N GLY A 1010 16.28 21.05 -34.88
CA GLY A 1010 15.67 20.89 -36.20
C GLY A 1010 14.21 20.49 -36.08
N ARG A 1011 13.77 19.56 -36.91
CA ARG A 1011 12.41 19.02 -36.91
C ARG A 1011 12.40 17.50 -36.76
N ILE A 1012 11.28 16.97 -36.30
CA ILE A 1012 10.99 15.54 -36.32
C ILE A 1012 9.92 15.25 -37.37
N GLU A 1013 10.00 14.12 -38.05
CA GLU A 1013 8.97 13.67 -38.99
C GLU A 1013 8.28 12.40 -38.49
N PHE A 1014 6.96 12.35 -38.71
CA PHE A 1014 6.13 11.19 -38.44
C PHE A 1014 5.67 10.55 -39.76
N ILE A 1015 5.82 9.23 -39.83
CA ILE A 1015 5.28 8.42 -40.92
C ILE A 1015 4.01 7.74 -40.43
N ASP A 1016 2.86 8.17 -40.96
CA ASP A 1016 1.52 7.68 -40.62
C ASP A 1016 1.21 6.30 -41.24
N ARG A 1017 2.08 5.32 -40.98
CA ARG A 1017 1.87 3.90 -41.29
C ARG A 1017 2.76 3.02 -40.39
N PRO A 1018 2.34 1.79 -40.08
CA PRO A 1018 3.15 0.88 -39.28
C PRO A 1018 4.40 0.42 -40.04
N LEU A 1019 5.57 0.57 -39.40
CA LEU A 1019 6.86 0.06 -39.90
C LEU A 1019 7.42 -1.11 -39.10
N HIS A 1020 6.75 -1.51 -38.04
CA HIS A 1020 7.01 -2.76 -37.32
C HIS A 1020 5.77 -3.22 -36.58
N SER A 1021 5.81 -4.48 -36.15
CA SER A 1021 4.80 -5.08 -35.28
C SER A 1021 5.34 -5.11 -33.85
N TYR A 1022 4.66 -4.38 -32.98
CA TYR A 1022 4.91 -4.28 -31.55
C TYR A 1022 4.20 -5.42 -30.82
N ARG A 1023 4.95 -6.23 -30.07
CA ARG A 1023 4.43 -7.42 -29.41
C ARG A 1023 4.00 -7.15 -27.98
N GLN A 1024 2.75 -7.48 -27.65
CA GLN A 1024 2.22 -7.38 -26.31
C GLN A 1024 2.13 -8.75 -25.62
N HIS A 1025 2.80 -8.89 -24.48
CA HIS A 1025 2.87 -10.06 -23.60
C HIS A 1025 2.98 -9.64 -22.12
N SER A 1026 2.82 -10.59 -21.21
CA SER A 1026 2.73 -10.33 -19.76
C SER A 1026 4.03 -9.80 -19.11
N THR A 1027 5.16 -9.93 -19.81
CA THR A 1027 6.50 -9.52 -19.33
C THR A 1027 7.02 -8.24 -19.98
N ASN A 1028 6.25 -7.52 -20.82
CA ASN A 1028 6.71 -6.23 -21.34
C ASN A 1028 6.98 -5.25 -20.19
N VAL A 1029 8.09 -4.51 -20.27
CA VAL A 1029 8.43 -3.45 -19.31
C VAL A 1029 7.39 -2.33 -19.33
N THR A 1030 6.88 -1.99 -20.51
CA THR A 1030 5.76 -1.07 -20.73
C THR A 1030 4.89 -1.60 -21.84
N GLY A 1031 3.59 -1.76 -21.60
CA GLY A 1031 2.60 -2.15 -22.61
C GLY A 1031 1.60 -1.04 -22.93
N ARG A 1032 0.66 -1.29 -23.86
CA ARG A 1032 -0.41 -0.34 -24.18
C ARG A 1032 -1.38 -0.14 -23.00
N GLN A 1033 -1.69 1.12 -22.70
CA GLN A 1033 -2.77 1.53 -21.77
C GLN A 1033 -3.71 2.53 -22.45
N ASP A 1034 -5.02 2.32 -22.36
CA ASP A 1034 -6.05 2.98 -23.20
C ASP A 1034 -6.76 4.20 -22.56
N GLU A 1035 -6.22 4.76 -21.47
CA GLU A 1035 -6.96 5.75 -20.66
C GLU A 1035 -6.44 7.19 -20.79
N ARG A 1036 -7.35 8.18 -20.68
CA ARG A 1036 -6.97 9.60 -20.55
C ARG A 1036 -6.32 9.83 -19.19
N LEU A 1037 -5.20 10.55 -19.16
CA LEU A 1037 -4.40 10.78 -17.95
C LEU A 1037 -5.09 11.68 -16.91
N ASP A 1038 -6.17 12.37 -17.29
CA ASP A 1038 -6.92 13.29 -16.44
C ASP A 1038 -8.33 12.82 -16.10
N LYS A 1039 -8.69 11.57 -16.42
CA LYS A 1039 -10.05 11.06 -16.24
C LYS A 1039 -10.55 11.20 -14.79
N ASP A 1040 -9.63 11.10 -13.82
CA ASP A 1040 -9.91 11.13 -12.38
C ASP A 1040 -9.60 12.51 -11.75
N LEU A 1041 -9.17 13.50 -12.53
CA LEU A 1041 -8.85 14.82 -12.01
C LEU A 1041 -10.11 15.68 -11.81
N PRO A 1042 -10.27 16.33 -10.64
CA PRO A 1042 -11.39 17.23 -10.39
C PRO A 1042 -11.46 18.40 -11.38
N SER A 1043 -12.65 18.72 -11.89
CA SER A 1043 -12.83 19.80 -12.85
C SER A 1043 -12.79 21.21 -12.22
N GLY A 1044 -12.33 22.21 -12.98
CA GLY A 1044 -12.51 23.64 -12.71
C GLY A 1044 -12.10 24.11 -11.30
N LEU A 1045 -13.08 24.60 -10.51
CA LEU A 1045 -12.89 25.22 -9.20
C LEU A 1045 -12.24 24.29 -8.15
N ALA A 1046 -12.23 22.97 -8.37
CA ALA A 1046 -11.62 22.00 -7.46
C ALA A 1046 -10.07 22.00 -7.51
N LEU A 1047 -9.46 22.32 -8.66
CA LEU A 1047 -8.01 22.62 -8.75
C LEU A 1047 -7.60 23.83 -7.89
N VAL A 1048 -8.53 24.78 -7.68
CA VAL A 1048 -8.32 25.93 -6.78
C VAL A 1048 -8.41 25.52 -5.30
N LYS A 1049 -9.17 24.46 -4.97
CA LYS A 1049 -9.22 23.91 -3.61
C LYS A 1049 -7.91 23.20 -3.23
N LEU A 1050 -7.30 22.48 -4.16
CA LEU A 1050 -5.93 21.92 -4.05
C LEU A 1050 -4.89 23.00 -3.72
N ALA A 1051 -4.95 24.15 -4.38
CA ALA A 1051 -4.06 25.30 -4.13
C ALA A 1051 -4.21 25.90 -2.72
N ASN A 1052 -5.35 25.66 -2.07
CA ASN A 1052 -5.69 26.18 -0.73
C ASN A 1052 -5.57 25.11 0.37
N GLY A 1053 -5.10 23.90 0.05
CA GLY A 1053 -4.88 22.83 1.02
C GLY A 1053 -6.16 22.15 1.52
N ALA A 1054 -7.19 22.04 0.68
CA ALA A 1054 -8.37 21.22 0.98
C ALA A 1054 -8.04 19.72 0.94
N ASP A 1055 -8.71 18.92 1.77
CA ASP A 1055 -8.59 17.47 1.74
C ASP A 1055 -9.07 16.92 0.39
N ILE A 1056 -8.22 16.10 -0.20
CA ILE A 1056 -8.48 15.32 -1.41
C ILE A 1056 -8.35 13.84 -1.04
N ASP A 1057 -8.92 12.98 -1.86
CA ASP A 1057 -8.78 11.53 -1.72
C ASP A 1057 -7.30 11.10 -1.52
N PRO A 1058 -6.97 10.24 -0.53
CA PRO A 1058 -5.60 9.81 -0.25
C PRO A 1058 -4.89 9.13 -1.41
N ALA A 1059 -5.61 8.38 -2.26
CA ALA A 1059 -5.02 7.72 -3.43
C ALA A 1059 -4.64 8.78 -4.47
N LEU A 1060 -5.54 9.74 -4.75
CA LEU A 1060 -5.24 10.88 -5.62
C LEU A 1060 -4.10 11.76 -5.06
N ALA A 1061 -4.01 11.90 -3.74
CA ALA A 1061 -2.94 12.63 -3.07
C ALA A 1061 -1.57 11.97 -3.31
N ALA A 1062 -1.49 10.65 -3.14
CA ALA A 1062 -0.28 9.86 -3.41
C ALA A 1062 0.10 9.90 -4.90
N GLU A 1063 -0.89 9.77 -5.79
CA GLU A 1063 -0.70 9.86 -7.24
C GLU A 1063 -0.11 11.22 -7.66
N LEU A 1064 -0.67 12.33 -7.18
CA LEU A 1064 -0.14 13.67 -7.47
C LEU A 1064 1.25 13.90 -6.88
N GLU A 1065 1.62 13.18 -5.82
CA GLU A 1065 2.98 13.17 -5.27
C GLU A 1065 3.95 12.45 -6.19
N VAL A 1066 3.58 11.27 -6.72
CA VAL A 1066 4.34 10.52 -7.72
C VAL A 1066 4.54 11.35 -9.00
N VAL A 1067 3.49 12.01 -9.49
CA VAL A 1067 3.56 12.92 -10.65
C VAL A 1067 4.51 14.10 -10.37
N ALA A 1068 4.45 14.67 -9.16
CA ALA A 1068 5.35 15.76 -8.79
C ALA A 1068 6.81 15.33 -8.68
N GLU A 1069 7.05 14.09 -8.23
CA GLU A 1069 8.39 13.58 -7.97
C GLU A 1069 9.07 13.04 -9.23
N PHE A 1070 8.33 12.39 -10.12
CA PHE A 1070 8.91 11.77 -11.31
C PHE A 1070 8.66 12.60 -12.57
N GLU A 1071 7.42 12.94 -12.90
CA GLU A 1071 7.10 13.58 -14.19
C GLU A 1071 7.50 15.06 -14.24
N LEU A 1072 7.11 15.86 -13.23
CA LEU A 1072 7.49 17.29 -13.16
C LEU A 1072 9.01 17.45 -13.07
N ARG A 1073 9.66 16.58 -12.30
CA ARG A 1073 11.13 16.57 -12.15
C ARG A 1073 11.79 16.24 -13.48
N ARG A 1074 11.32 15.21 -14.19
CA ARG A 1074 11.81 14.88 -15.53
C ARG A 1074 11.68 16.04 -16.51
N VAL A 1075 10.51 16.69 -16.57
CA VAL A 1075 10.30 17.86 -17.45
C VAL A 1075 11.30 18.97 -17.13
N ALA A 1076 11.43 19.32 -15.85
CA ALA A 1076 12.35 20.37 -15.41
C ALA A 1076 13.82 20.02 -15.70
N GLN A 1077 14.17 18.75 -15.55
CA GLN A 1077 15.49 18.23 -15.82
C GLN A 1077 15.81 18.22 -17.32
N TYR A 1078 14.95 17.64 -18.16
CA TYR A 1078 15.14 17.63 -19.61
C TYR A 1078 15.26 19.05 -20.14
N ALA A 1079 14.36 19.94 -19.74
CA ALA A 1079 14.40 21.34 -20.15
C ALA A 1079 15.72 22.02 -19.76
N ARG A 1080 16.25 21.73 -18.57
CA ARG A 1080 17.52 22.29 -18.09
C ARG A 1080 18.71 21.74 -18.88
N VAL A 1081 18.79 20.44 -19.11
CA VAL A 1081 19.91 19.84 -19.86
C VAL A 1081 19.86 20.27 -21.32
N LEU A 1082 18.68 20.30 -21.95
CA LEU A 1082 18.51 20.81 -23.31
C LEU A 1082 18.97 22.26 -23.42
N LEU A 1083 18.61 23.11 -22.47
CA LEU A 1083 19.07 24.50 -22.45
C LEU A 1083 20.60 24.60 -22.32
N LEU A 1084 21.20 23.83 -21.42
CA LEU A 1084 22.65 23.83 -21.22
C LEU A 1084 23.39 23.39 -22.48
N ARG A 1085 22.90 22.34 -23.15
CA ARG A 1085 23.58 21.72 -24.28
C ARG A 1085 23.34 22.40 -25.62
N ASN A 1086 22.31 23.24 -25.73
CA ASN A 1086 21.90 23.84 -27.00
C ASN A 1086 21.80 25.37 -26.91
N GLU A 1087 22.54 25.99 -26.00
CA GLU A 1087 22.57 27.46 -25.87
C GLU A 1087 23.09 28.14 -27.15
N ASP A 1088 23.97 27.45 -27.89
CA ASP A 1088 24.56 27.87 -29.15
C ASP A 1088 23.66 27.64 -30.37
N THR A 1089 22.76 26.65 -30.34
CA THR A 1089 21.93 26.27 -31.51
C THR A 1089 20.45 26.62 -31.39
N ALA A 1090 19.89 26.63 -30.18
CA ALA A 1090 18.47 26.91 -29.98
C ALA A 1090 18.13 28.39 -30.21
N ASP A 1091 17.00 28.66 -30.87
CA ASP A 1091 16.45 30.01 -31.00
C ASP A 1091 15.95 30.56 -29.65
N GLU A 1092 15.72 31.87 -29.56
CA GLU A 1092 15.30 32.50 -28.29
C GLU A 1092 13.89 32.11 -27.83
N ALA A 1093 12.98 31.73 -28.72
CA ALA A 1093 11.66 31.24 -28.34
C ALA A 1093 11.77 29.86 -27.67
N THR A 1094 12.54 28.95 -28.27
CA THR A 1094 12.88 27.64 -27.72
C THR A 1094 13.59 27.78 -26.37
N LYS A 1095 14.59 28.66 -26.27
CA LYS A 1095 15.26 28.96 -25.00
C LYS A 1095 14.30 29.51 -23.94
N ALA A 1096 13.34 30.36 -24.33
CA ALA A 1096 12.35 30.88 -23.39
C ALA A 1096 11.43 29.77 -22.84
N VAL A 1097 11.02 28.82 -23.69
CA VAL A 1097 10.26 27.62 -23.27
C VAL A 1097 11.09 26.77 -22.32
N LEU A 1098 12.33 26.45 -22.68
CA LEU A 1098 13.22 25.63 -21.85
C LEU A 1098 13.54 26.30 -20.50
N ARG A 1099 13.83 27.61 -20.48
CA ARG A 1099 14.02 28.38 -19.23
C ARG A 1099 12.78 28.31 -18.35
N ARG A 1100 11.59 28.47 -18.92
CA ARG A 1100 10.32 28.38 -18.19
C ARG A 1100 10.12 26.97 -17.61
N LEU A 1101 10.18 25.93 -18.44
CA LEU A 1101 9.93 24.55 -18.03
C LEU A 1101 11.01 24.00 -17.09
N SER A 1102 12.24 24.54 -17.11
CA SER A 1102 13.30 24.17 -16.15
C SER A 1102 12.93 24.47 -14.68
N ALA A 1103 11.90 25.30 -14.46
CA ALA A 1103 11.35 25.63 -13.15
C ALA A 1103 9.96 24.99 -12.89
N ALA A 1104 9.51 24.03 -13.70
CA ALA A 1104 8.17 23.44 -13.62
C ALA A 1104 7.85 22.77 -12.27
N ASP A 1105 8.83 22.15 -11.65
CA ASP A 1105 8.75 21.51 -10.33
C ASP A 1105 8.83 22.50 -9.16
N GLN A 1106 9.27 23.74 -9.41
CA GLN A 1106 9.44 24.79 -8.40
C GLN A 1106 8.39 25.90 -8.49
N SER A 1107 7.80 26.10 -9.67
CA SER A 1107 6.92 27.24 -9.96
C SER A 1107 5.73 26.82 -10.80
N VAL A 1108 4.55 26.86 -10.19
CA VAL A 1108 3.25 26.66 -10.85
C VAL A 1108 3.07 27.59 -12.07
N ARG A 1109 3.67 28.80 -12.05
CA ARG A 1109 3.58 29.75 -13.16
C ARG A 1109 4.26 29.25 -14.43
N ALA A 1110 5.20 28.32 -14.32
CA ALA A 1110 5.88 27.73 -15.48
C ALA A 1110 4.93 26.92 -16.37
N LEU A 1111 3.87 26.34 -15.79
CA LEU A 1111 2.91 25.46 -16.47
C LEU A 1111 1.68 26.20 -17.03
N LEU A 1112 1.41 27.43 -16.59
CA LEU A 1112 0.21 28.18 -17.00
C LEU A 1112 0.11 28.40 -18.52
N PRO A 1113 1.19 28.77 -19.24
CA PRO A 1113 1.13 28.90 -20.69
C PRO A 1113 0.83 27.56 -21.37
N THR A 1114 1.39 26.46 -20.87
CA THR A 1114 1.17 25.11 -21.37
C THR A 1114 -0.29 24.69 -21.24
N VAL A 1115 -0.87 24.91 -20.06
CA VAL A 1115 -2.28 24.59 -19.78
C VAL A 1115 -3.21 25.45 -20.65
N ALA A 1116 -2.89 26.72 -20.84
CA ALA A 1116 -3.64 27.61 -21.74
C ALA A 1116 -3.55 27.15 -23.20
N LYS A 1117 -2.39 26.66 -23.64
CA LYS A 1117 -2.20 26.08 -24.97
C LYS A 1117 -3.06 24.81 -25.15
N ALA A 1118 -2.92 23.82 -24.27
CA ALA A 1118 -3.67 22.57 -24.36
C ALA A 1118 -5.20 22.80 -24.30
N SER A 1119 -5.66 23.79 -23.53
CA SER A 1119 -7.08 24.16 -23.47
C SER A 1119 -7.63 24.65 -24.80
N ARG A 1120 -6.81 25.31 -25.64
CA ARG A 1120 -7.23 25.73 -27.00
C ARG A 1120 -7.38 24.55 -27.96
N ASP A 1121 -6.59 23.51 -27.76
CA ASP A 1121 -6.56 22.31 -28.61
C ASP A 1121 -7.46 21.18 -28.05
N GLY A 1122 -8.31 21.48 -27.05
CA GLY A 1122 -9.24 20.55 -26.43
C GLY A 1122 -8.58 19.43 -25.60
N GLY A 1123 -7.31 19.59 -25.22
CA GLY A 1123 -6.54 18.60 -24.46
C GLY A 1123 -6.25 17.30 -25.21
N ARG A 1124 -6.40 17.29 -26.54
CA ARG A 1124 -6.20 16.09 -27.38
C ARG A 1124 -4.72 15.76 -27.60
N VAL A 1125 -3.87 16.78 -27.65
CA VAL A 1125 -2.42 16.64 -27.91
C VAL A 1125 -1.72 16.04 -26.69
N THR A 1126 -1.97 16.57 -25.50
CA THR A 1126 -1.30 16.20 -24.24
C THR A 1126 -2.10 15.19 -23.40
N ALA A 1127 -3.26 14.72 -23.88
CA ALA A 1127 -4.13 13.75 -23.21
C ALA A 1127 -4.44 14.04 -21.72
N GLY A 1128 -4.40 15.31 -21.30
CA GLY A 1128 -4.65 15.74 -19.92
C GLY A 1128 -3.41 15.84 -19.01
N ALA A 1129 -2.22 15.48 -19.50
CA ALA A 1129 -0.97 15.53 -18.72
C ALA A 1129 -0.70 16.92 -18.13
N GLU A 1130 -1.01 17.99 -18.86
CA GLU A 1130 -0.84 19.36 -18.41
C GLU A 1130 -1.66 19.69 -17.17
N ARG A 1131 -2.89 19.15 -17.08
CA ARG A 1131 -3.78 19.37 -15.94
C ARG A 1131 -3.30 18.59 -14.73
N ARG A 1132 -2.82 17.36 -14.95
CA ARG A 1132 -2.25 16.49 -13.93
C ARG A 1132 -1.00 17.09 -13.31
N MET A 1133 -0.07 17.55 -14.14
CA MET A 1133 1.15 18.24 -13.71
C MET A 1133 0.84 19.56 -12.98
N LEU A 1134 -0.16 20.33 -13.42
CA LEU A 1134 -0.58 21.54 -12.72
C LEU A 1134 -1.15 21.23 -11.33
N ALA A 1135 -1.99 20.20 -11.20
CA ALA A 1135 -2.55 19.76 -9.92
C ALA A 1135 -1.43 19.35 -8.94
N ALA A 1136 -0.47 18.56 -9.41
CA ALA A 1136 0.70 18.13 -8.66
C ALA A 1136 1.53 19.32 -8.15
N ALA A 1137 1.82 20.29 -9.03
CA ALA A 1137 2.56 21.50 -8.67
C ALA A 1137 1.81 22.38 -7.64
N LEU A 1138 0.49 22.51 -7.77
CA LEU A 1138 -0.36 23.25 -6.84
C LEU A 1138 -0.38 22.60 -5.45
N ARG A 1139 -0.49 21.27 -5.38
CA ARG A 1139 -0.47 20.51 -4.12
C ARG A 1139 0.87 20.65 -3.42
N ARG A 1140 2.00 20.47 -4.13
CA ARG A 1140 3.36 20.66 -3.58
C ARG A 1140 3.53 22.07 -3.00
N ARG A 1141 3.01 23.09 -3.68
CA ARG A 1141 3.02 24.49 -3.19
C ARG A 1141 2.19 24.66 -1.92
N ALA A 1142 1.00 24.07 -1.84
CA ALA A 1142 0.14 24.14 -0.67
C ALA A 1142 0.81 23.49 0.57
N LEU A 1143 1.41 22.31 0.39
CA LEU A 1143 2.16 21.61 1.45
C LEU A 1143 3.36 22.43 1.96
N ARG A 1144 4.14 23.03 1.05
CA ARG A 1144 5.25 23.93 1.44
C ARG A 1144 4.76 25.14 2.22
N ALA A 1145 3.64 25.75 1.81
CA ALA A 1145 3.05 26.90 2.49
C ALA A 1145 2.51 26.54 3.89
N ALA A 1146 1.96 25.33 4.07
CA ALA A 1146 1.54 24.82 5.37
C ALA A 1146 2.72 24.60 6.33
N ARG A 1147 3.84 24.04 5.84
CA ARG A 1147 5.06 23.79 6.63
C ARG A 1147 5.72 25.08 7.13
N LEU A 1148 5.70 26.16 6.33
CA LEU A 1148 6.22 27.48 6.73
C LEU A 1148 5.34 28.22 7.76
N ARG A 1149 4.14 27.73 8.06
CA ARG A 1149 3.20 28.33 9.03
C ARG A 1149 3.30 27.73 10.44
N ILE A 1150 4.14 26.71 10.64
CA ILE A 1150 4.39 26.14 11.98
C ILE A 1150 5.23 27.15 12.77
N PRO A 1151 4.72 27.72 13.89
CA PRO A 1151 5.51 28.63 14.71
C PRO A 1151 6.70 27.87 15.32
N PRO A 1152 7.85 28.54 15.57
CA PRO A 1152 8.96 27.91 16.27
C PRO A 1152 8.47 27.35 17.61
N LEU A 1153 8.70 26.05 17.83
CA LEU A 1153 8.34 25.36 19.06
C LEU A 1153 8.94 26.10 20.24
N THR A 1154 8.09 26.49 21.18
CA THR A 1154 8.51 27.12 22.43
C THR A 1154 9.29 26.06 23.24
N PRO A 1155 10.47 26.38 23.81
CA PRO A 1155 11.20 25.41 24.62
C PRO A 1155 10.37 25.02 25.86
N PRO A 1156 10.45 23.75 26.33
CA PRO A 1156 9.80 23.36 27.58
C PRO A 1156 10.46 24.10 28.74
N SER A 1157 9.62 24.64 29.63
CA SER A 1157 10.00 25.37 30.85
C SER A 1157 10.68 24.52 31.90
#